data_AF-A0A934MW72-F1
#
_entry.id   AF-A0A934MW72-F1
#
_cell.length_a   1.000
_cell.length_b   1.000
_cell.length_c   1.000
_cell.angle_alpha   90.00
_cell.angle_beta   90.00
_cell.angle_gamma   90.00
#
_symmetry.space_group_name_H-M   'P 1'
#
loop_
_entity.id
_entity.type
_entity.pdbx_description
1 polymer ?
#
loop_
_entity_poly.entity_id
_entity_poly.type
_entity_poly.pdbx_seq_one_letter_code
_entity_poly.pdbx_strand_id
1 'polypeptide(L)'
;MMKIKRKQITRLMKGTLAGLILSSTLSFGSSALAAGNATIKWNTEYQEIDGFGVSGAFHQAYHLQQSSPTVQNEVLDLLFSTTNGVGLSIIRNDIGDGGVWNDVASWPHATIEPTEGNYNTDVLNDDQLWFMNEGKKRGVDRFFSTVWSPPGWMKTNGKVEEGGSLRPDKYQAFADYLTRYIKDYKSKFGIDIYAISLANEPNNKTYYSSNEWTGAQFRDFIKSNLIPTFDNNNITSKVILGETAEWDESIAVPALQDATAGSRVDITGVHAYDAGVGVLPVSQSKNKKVWQTEVGNLGPNDNSLNDQLFWAKLINSHMLSNASAWMYWWGVTVKDNGEALVNNLNSATNTYTICKRVYAIGNYSRFIRPGYVRISVNENPTNDVYVTAYKNKSDGKFVVVAINDSWSDQSLNFSLDGFTASTVTPYRTSETEQLAQLANVSVTNGNTLSPTLKARSITTFVGTATSTGNSGAQLFYDDFESNAIGSNAAGWTTDGGTWQVFQPAGNTKEYRKTSTGDNTSIAGSNWSNYSVQGYIKLNDITNGGASLLGRVQDNSHYYQLELKKDSSGMRKWWIWKNNGGSWTQIASGYYPYEADKYYLIKLDMNGSNLTASISTNFGSTFTTLGYGQDSQYSSGKIGVRSWGTGGAFDAIRVIANN
;
A
#
# COMPACT_ATOMS: atom_id res chain seq x y z
N MET A 1 30.54 16.02 -24.91
CA MET A 1 31.25 15.31 -25.99
C MET A 1 31.79 13.98 -25.46
N MET A 2 31.12 12.85 -25.75
CA MET A 2 31.75 11.53 -25.70
C MET A 2 30.99 10.59 -26.64
N LYS A 3 31.63 10.19 -27.74
CA LYS A 3 31.07 9.35 -28.81
C LYS A 3 31.19 7.88 -28.40
N ILE A 4 30.08 7.14 -28.39
CA ILE A 4 30.10 5.68 -28.33
C ILE A 4 29.77 5.11 -29.71
N LYS A 5 30.67 4.21 -30.16
CA LYS A 5 30.74 3.61 -31.50
C LYS A 5 29.59 2.62 -31.74
N ARG A 6 28.79 2.85 -32.78
CA ARG A 6 27.92 1.81 -33.40
C ARG A 6 28.77 0.93 -34.32
N LYS A 7 28.77 -0.38 -34.11
CA LYS A 7 29.26 -1.37 -35.08
C LYS A 7 28.09 -1.81 -35.97
N GLN A 8 28.27 -1.65 -37.27
CA GLN A 8 27.43 -2.17 -38.34
C GLN A 8 27.59 -3.70 -38.47
N ILE A 9 26.49 -4.40 -38.73
CA ILE A 9 26.52 -5.67 -39.47
C ILE A 9 25.52 -5.53 -40.62
N THR A 10 26.06 -5.49 -41.83
CA THR A 10 25.34 -5.59 -43.09
C THR A 10 25.51 -7.02 -43.60
N ARG A 11 24.42 -7.72 -43.95
CA ARG A 11 24.50 -8.72 -45.02
C ARG A 11 23.16 -8.90 -45.72
N LEU A 12 23.22 -8.63 -47.03
CA LEU A 12 22.20 -8.89 -48.05
C LEU A 12 21.82 -10.37 -48.11
N MET A 13 20.54 -10.64 -48.35
CA MET A 13 20.12 -11.60 -49.37
C MET A 13 18.90 -11.04 -50.11
N LYS A 14 19.10 -10.66 -51.39
CA LYS A 14 18.04 -10.54 -52.39
C LYS A 14 17.97 -11.88 -53.11
N GLY A 15 16.84 -12.56 -53.01
CA GLY A 15 16.50 -13.74 -53.82
C GLY A 15 15.04 -13.62 -54.23
N THR A 16 14.83 -13.34 -55.51
CA THR A 16 13.52 -13.29 -56.15
C THR A 16 13.00 -14.72 -56.34
N LEU A 17 11.82 -15.04 -55.83
CA LEU A 17 11.06 -16.21 -56.29
C LEU A 17 9.56 -15.85 -56.33
N ALA A 18 9.08 -15.57 -57.53
CA ALA A 18 7.65 -15.58 -57.83
C ALA A 18 7.25 -17.05 -58.03
N GLY A 19 6.37 -17.56 -57.15
CA GLY A 19 5.82 -18.90 -57.24
C GLY A 19 4.37 -18.88 -56.76
N LEU A 20 3.46 -19.30 -57.63
CA LEU A 20 2.04 -19.51 -57.38
C LEU A 20 1.82 -20.24 -56.04
N ILE A 21 1.03 -19.64 -55.14
CA ILE A 21 0.47 -20.35 -53.98
C ILE A 21 -1.02 -20.57 -54.25
N LEU A 22 -1.36 -21.83 -54.49
CA LEU A 22 -2.71 -22.38 -54.47
C LEU A 22 -3.32 -22.09 -53.09
N SER A 23 -4.47 -21.41 -53.08
CA SER A 23 -5.27 -21.19 -51.88
C SER A 23 -5.84 -22.53 -51.37
N SER A 24 -5.14 -23.15 -50.42
CA SER A 24 -5.75 -24.11 -49.51
C SER A 24 -6.09 -23.37 -48.22
N THR A 25 -7.38 -23.20 -47.98
CA THR A 25 -7.91 -22.69 -46.71
C THR A 25 -7.68 -23.75 -45.63
N LEU A 26 -6.47 -23.80 -45.08
CA LEU A 26 -6.25 -24.41 -43.77
C LEU A 26 -6.91 -23.50 -42.73
N SER A 27 -8.11 -23.91 -42.30
CA SER A 27 -8.73 -23.38 -41.09
C SER A 27 -7.85 -23.81 -39.91
N PHE A 28 -6.91 -22.95 -39.52
CA PHE A 28 -6.29 -23.05 -38.20
C PHE A 28 -7.39 -22.72 -37.21
N GLY A 29 -8.01 -23.75 -36.65
CA GLY A 29 -8.83 -23.59 -35.45
C GLY A 29 -7.94 -22.91 -34.41
N SER A 30 -8.27 -21.66 -34.07
CA SER A 30 -7.64 -20.96 -32.97
C SER A 30 -7.95 -21.77 -31.71
N SER A 31 -6.95 -22.52 -31.25
CA SER A 31 -6.97 -23.05 -29.89
C SER A 31 -7.01 -21.80 -29.00
N ALA A 32 -8.15 -21.54 -28.35
CA ALA A 32 -8.22 -20.49 -27.35
C ALA A 32 -7.11 -20.79 -26.33
N LEU A 33 -6.10 -19.92 -26.25
CA LEU A 33 -5.09 -20.02 -25.21
C LEU A 33 -5.84 -20.02 -23.87
N ALA A 34 -5.49 -20.98 -23.00
CA ALA A 34 -6.09 -21.06 -21.68
C ALA A 34 -5.91 -19.73 -20.95
N ALA A 35 -6.96 -19.23 -20.30
CA ALA A 35 -6.89 -17.97 -19.58
C ALA A 35 -5.80 -18.04 -18.49
N GLY A 36 -4.98 -16.99 -18.38
CA GLY A 36 -4.03 -16.86 -17.27
C GLY A 36 -4.80 -16.75 -15.96
N ASN A 37 -4.33 -17.40 -14.90
CA ASN A 37 -5.00 -17.38 -13.59
C ASN A 37 -4.14 -16.59 -12.59
N ALA A 38 -4.79 -15.69 -11.85
CA ALA A 38 -4.19 -14.92 -10.77
C ALA A 38 -5.10 -14.95 -9.55
N THR A 39 -4.54 -14.96 -8.35
CA THR A 39 -5.30 -14.86 -7.10
C THR A 39 -4.88 -13.59 -6.37
N ILE A 40 -5.82 -12.68 -6.13
CA ILE A 40 -5.63 -11.46 -5.35
C ILE A 40 -5.97 -11.78 -3.89
N LYS A 41 -5.00 -11.68 -2.99
CA LYS A 41 -5.16 -12.07 -1.58
C LYS A 41 -5.28 -10.85 -0.68
N TRP A 42 -6.50 -10.50 -0.30
CA TRP A 42 -6.82 -9.34 0.54
C TRP A 42 -5.99 -9.27 1.82
N ASN A 43 -5.78 -10.40 2.49
CA ASN A 43 -5.14 -10.45 3.81
C ASN A 43 -3.61 -10.60 3.76
N THR A 44 -3.02 -10.77 2.58
CA THR A 44 -1.56 -10.79 2.42
C THR A 44 -1.09 -9.40 2.01
N GLU A 45 -0.78 -8.59 3.01
CA GLU A 45 -0.38 -7.19 2.86
C GLU A 45 1.14 -7.03 2.76
N TYR A 46 1.56 -5.99 2.03
CA TYR A 46 2.95 -5.53 1.96
C TYR A 46 3.02 -4.07 2.44
N GLN A 47 3.75 -3.21 1.72
CA GLN A 47 3.96 -1.82 2.10
C GLN A 47 2.72 -0.94 1.87
N GLU A 48 2.58 0.08 2.73
CA GLU A 48 1.67 1.21 2.52
C GLU A 48 2.22 2.14 1.43
N ILE A 49 1.32 2.68 0.63
CA ILE A 49 1.60 3.60 -0.47
C ILE A 49 1.41 5.04 0.00
N ASP A 50 2.50 5.79 -0.01
CA ASP A 50 2.56 7.22 0.21
C ASP A 50 2.22 8.04 -1.05
N GLY A 51 2.19 7.39 -2.21
CA GLY A 51 1.59 7.92 -3.42
C GLY A 51 2.59 8.26 -4.50
N PHE A 52 2.19 9.18 -5.38
CA PHE A 52 2.88 9.42 -6.64
C PHE A 52 3.02 10.91 -6.89
N GLY A 53 4.13 11.34 -7.48
CA GLY A 53 4.42 12.76 -7.54
C GLY A 53 5.27 13.23 -8.70
N VAL A 54 5.51 14.54 -8.67
CA VAL A 54 6.40 15.30 -9.56
C VAL A 54 7.10 16.39 -8.76
N SER A 55 8.22 16.88 -9.30
CA SER A 55 8.90 18.07 -8.80
C SER A 55 8.42 19.34 -9.51
N GLY A 56 8.34 20.44 -8.75
CA GLY A 56 8.19 21.81 -9.24
C GLY A 56 9.51 22.61 -9.25
N ALA A 57 10.62 21.95 -8.89
CA ALA A 57 11.93 22.57 -8.66
C ALA A 57 12.50 23.34 -9.85
N PHE A 58 13.55 24.11 -9.59
CA PHE A 58 14.32 24.86 -10.61
C PHE A 58 13.46 25.80 -11.47
N HIS A 59 12.53 26.54 -10.85
CA HIS A 59 11.60 27.45 -11.51
C HIS A 59 10.77 26.81 -12.63
N GLN A 60 10.65 25.47 -12.66
CA GLN A 60 9.75 24.83 -13.62
C GLN A 60 8.30 25.22 -13.35
N ALA A 61 7.93 25.33 -12.06
CA ALA A 61 6.63 25.84 -11.66
C ALA A 61 6.42 27.31 -12.06
N TYR A 62 7.45 28.16 -11.96
CA TYR A 62 7.39 29.56 -12.40
C TYR A 62 6.91 29.70 -13.85
N HIS A 63 7.43 28.90 -14.78
CA HIS A 63 7.04 29.01 -16.19
C HIS A 63 5.55 28.71 -16.41
N LEU A 64 4.99 27.77 -15.65
CA LEU A 64 3.55 27.52 -15.67
C LEU A 64 2.77 28.66 -15.02
N GLN A 65 3.26 29.20 -13.91
CA GLN A 65 2.68 30.37 -13.23
C GLN A 65 2.60 31.60 -14.14
N GLN A 66 3.52 31.76 -15.09
CA GLN A 66 3.49 32.85 -16.08
C GLN A 66 2.52 32.63 -17.23
N SER A 67 1.95 31.43 -17.38
CA SER A 67 0.96 31.14 -18.42
C SER A 67 -0.40 31.75 -18.07
N SER A 68 -1.32 31.78 -19.03
CA SER A 68 -2.71 32.22 -18.79
C SER A 68 -3.41 31.33 -17.74
N PRO A 69 -4.41 31.85 -17.00
CA PRO A 69 -5.18 31.06 -16.06
C PRO A 69 -5.80 29.78 -16.66
N THR A 70 -6.13 29.80 -17.95
CA THR A 70 -6.64 28.61 -18.66
C THR A 70 -5.57 27.51 -18.71
N VAL A 71 -4.38 27.82 -19.25
CA VAL A 71 -3.27 26.85 -19.34
C VAL A 71 -2.82 26.39 -17.97
N GLN A 72 -2.74 27.30 -16.99
CA GLN A 72 -2.45 26.94 -15.60
C GLN A 72 -3.42 25.85 -15.11
N ASN A 73 -4.74 26.10 -15.21
CA ASN A 73 -5.74 25.17 -14.71
C ASN A 73 -5.77 23.85 -15.50
N GLU A 74 -5.62 23.88 -16.82
CA GLU A 74 -5.57 22.66 -17.64
C GLU A 74 -4.40 21.75 -17.23
N VAL A 75 -3.20 22.30 -17.09
CA VAL A 75 -2.01 21.54 -16.69
C VAL A 75 -2.11 21.07 -15.24
N LEU A 76 -2.53 21.94 -14.32
CA LEU A 76 -2.68 21.58 -12.91
C LEU A 76 -3.79 20.54 -12.68
N ASP A 77 -4.90 20.62 -13.42
CA ASP A 77 -5.95 19.61 -13.39
C ASP A 77 -5.45 18.28 -13.97
N LEU A 78 -4.74 18.30 -15.11
CA LEU A 78 -4.12 17.11 -15.67
C LEU A 78 -3.21 16.43 -14.66
N LEU A 79 -2.37 17.18 -13.93
CA LEU A 79 -1.41 16.63 -12.98
C LEU A 79 -2.09 16.14 -11.69
N PHE A 80 -2.96 16.94 -11.08
CA PHE A 80 -3.38 16.72 -9.68
C PHE A 80 -4.85 16.33 -9.50
N SER A 81 -5.73 16.55 -10.48
CA SER A 81 -7.15 16.18 -10.33
C SER A 81 -7.32 14.67 -10.44
N THR A 82 -8.05 14.07 -9.50
CA THR A 82 -8.50 12.66 -9.60
C THR A 82 -9.71 12.48 -10.53
N THR A 83 -10.30 13.57 -11.01
CA THR A 83 -11.49 13.56 -11.88
C THR A 83 -11.14 13.91 -13.33
N ASN A 84 -10.27 14.89 -13.51
CA ASN A 84 -9.92 15.41 -14.85
C ASN A 84 -8.48 15.05 -15.27
N GLY A 85 -7.69 14.45 -14.38
CA GLY A 85 -6.28 14.19 -14.62
C GLY A 85 -5.81 12.86 -14.06
N VAL A 86 -4.51 12.81 -13.75
CA VAL A 86 -3.81 11.62 -13.26
C VAL A 86 -3.70 11.59 -11.74
N GLY A 87 -4.12 12.65 -11.04
CA GLY A 87 -4.22 12.65 -9.58
C GLY A 87 -2.89 12.40 -8.88
N LEU A 88 -1.81 13.10 -9.21
CA LEU A 88 -0.60 13.04 -8.38
C LEU A 88 -0.91 13.55 -6.97
N SER A 89 -0.29 12.95 -5.95
CA SER A 89 -0.55 13.23 -4.52
C SER A 89 0.68 13.72 -3.76
N ILE A 90 1.84 13.82 -4.43
CA ILE A 90 3.08 14.31 -3.84
C ILE A 90 3.64 15.42 -4.74
N ILE A 91 4.05 16.53 -4.13
CA ILE A 91 4.87 17.56 -4.78
C ILE A 91 6.23 17.60 -4.08
N ARG A 92 7.30 17.56 -4.90
CA ARG A 92 8.68 17.77 -4.47
C ARG A 92 9.18 19.14 -4.89
N ASN A 93 9.92 19.79 -4.00
CA ASN A 93 10.53 21.08 -4.25
C ASN A 93 12.03 21.05 -3.95
N ASP A 94 12.77 22.00 -4.49
CA ASP A 94 14.12 22.31 -4.03
C ASP A 94 14.09 23.31 -2.88
N ILE A 95 15.03 23.14 -1.96
CA ILE A 95 15.31 24.13 -0.93
C ILE A 95 16.34 25.08 -1.51
N GLY A 96 15.95 26.34 -1.70
CA GLY A 96 16.77 27.35 -2.36
C GLY A 96 18.12 27.56 -1.70
N ASP A 97 19.19 27.47 -2.49
CA ASP A 97 20.57 27.53 -2.02
C ASP A 97 21.26 28.87 -2.28
N GLY A 98 20.62 29.77 -3.04
CA GLY A 98 21.14 31.10 -3.36
C GLY A 98 22.20 31.11 -4.45
N GLY A 99 22.28 30.06 -5.29
CA GLY A 99 23.20 30.00 -6.42
C GLY A 99 23.00 31.10 -7.46
N VAL A 100 23.97 31.22 -8.36
CA VAL A 100 23.98 32.23 -9.46
C VAL A 100 24.38 31.63 -10.81
N TRP A 101 24.08 30.35 -11.02
CA TRP A 101 24.34 29.68 -12.29
C TRP A 101 23.27 30.04 -13.33
N ASN A 102 23.69 30.22 -14.58
CA ASN A 102 22.87 30.83 -15.63
C ASN A 102 22.33 29.77 -16.60
N ASP A 103 21.16 29.22 -16.29
CA ASP A 103 20.31 28.51 -17.24
C ASP A 103 18.92 29.16 -17.20
N VAL A 104 18.55 29.80 -18.31
CA VAL A 104 17.31 30.60 -18.41
C VAL A 104 16.06 29.72 -18.32
N ALA A 105 16.19 28.41 -18.55
CA ALA A 105 15.08 27.47 -18.41
C ALA A 105 14.96 26.92 -16.98
N SER A 106 16.07 26.86 -16.23
CA SER A 106 16.16 26.24 -14.91
C SER A 106 17.25 26.95 -14.11
N TRP A 107 16.93 27.67 -13.04
CA TRP A 107 17.93 28.37 -12.23
C TRP A 107 17.67 28.10 -10.74
N PRO A 108 18.55 28.49 -9.80
CA PRO A 108 18.36 28.17 -8.39
C PRO A 108 17.36 29.13 -7.72
N HIS A 109 16.68 28.67 -6.67
CA HIS A 109 15.91 29.54 -5.79
C HIS A 109 16.80 30.28 -4.80
N ALA A 110 16.35 31.46 -4.37
CA ALA A 110 17.03 32.21 -3.33
C ALA A 110 17.03 31.43 -2.01
N THR A 111 18.14 31.51 -1.27
CA THR A 111 18.24 30.89 0.05
C THR A 111 17.60 31.73 1.13
N ILE A 112 17.00 31.05 2.12
CA ILE A 112 16.53 31.70 3.34
C ILE A 112 17.66 32.20 4.23
N GLU A 113 18.92 31.82 3.98
CA GLU A 113 20.08 32.22 4.77
C GLU A 113 21.30 32.53 3.88
N PRO A 114 21.32 33.70 3.20
CA PRO A 114 22.39 34.08 2.28
C PRO A 114 23.77 34.22 2.95
N THR A 115 23.80 34.56 4.24
CA THR A 115 25.02 34.59 5.07
C THR A 115 24.69 34.09 6.46
N GLU A 116 25.67 33.55 7.19
CA GLU A 116 25.50 32.98 8.54
C GLU A 116 24.70 33.90 9.48
N GLY A 117 23.58 33.36 9.99
CA GLY A 117 22.68 34.04 10.92
C GLY A 117 21.76 35.11 10.32
N ASN A 118 21.90 35.44 9.03
CA ASN A 118 21.07 36.43 8.35
C ASN A 118 19.93 35.73 7.58
N TYR A 119 18.79 35.56 8.25
CA TYR A 119 17.62 34.92 7.64
C TYR A 119 16.76 35.90 6.85
N ASN A 120 16.46 35.56 5.60
CA ASN A 120 15.45 36.20 4.77
C ASN A 120 14.42 35.17 4.31
N THR A 121 13.37 34.96 5.09
CA THR A 121 12.37 33.91 4.80
C THR A 121 11.19 34.43 4.00
N ASP A 122 11.27 35.65 3.46
CA ASP A 122 10.26 36.17 2.52
C ASP A 122 10.47 35.60 1.12
N VAL A 123 11.68 35.10 0.83
CA VAL A 123 12.00 34.37 -0.41
C VAL A 123 11.22 33.07 -0.57
N LEU A 124 10.62 32.55 0.50
CA LEU A 124 9.76 31.37 0.45
C LEU A 124 8.40 31.62 -0.22
N ASN A 125 8.02 32.88 -0.43
CA ASN A 125 6.84 33.25 -1.20
C ASN A 125 7.17 33.25 -2.70
N ASP A 126 7.39 32.07 -3.25
CA ASP A 126 7.87 31.82 -4.61
C ASP A 126 6.89 30.97 -5.44
N ASP A 127 7.32 30.57 -6.64
CA ASP A 127 6.56 29.71 -7.53
C ASP A 127 6.35 28.29 -6.97
N GLN A 128 7.28 27.79 -6.15
CA GLN A 128 7.12 26.49 -5.48
C GLN A 128 6.00 26.53 -4.44
N LEU A 129 5.88 27.62 -3.66
CA LEU A 129 4.74 27.84 -2.78
C LEU A 129 3.42 27.92 -3.57
N TRP A 130 3.42 28.62 -4.71
CA TRP A 130 2.25 28.67 -5.59
C TRP A 130 1.86 27.26 -6.07
N PHE A 131 2.82 26.47 -6.55
CA PHE A 131 2.58 25.12 -7.05
C PHE A 131 2.04 24.18 -5.95
N MET A 132 2.60 24.26 -4.73
CA MET A 132 2.07 23.51 -3.58
C MET A 132 0.63 23.91 -3.25
N ASN A 133 0.31 25.21 -3.25
CA ASN A 133 -1.05 25.68 -3.00
C ASN A 133 -2.04 25.21 -4.09
N GLU A 134 -1.64 25.26 -5.36
CA GLU A 134 -2.46 24.77 -6.47
C GLU A 134 -2.66 23.26 -6.44
N GLY A 135 -1.64 22.49 -6.06
CA GLY A 135 -1.76 21.06 -5.79
C GLY A 135 -2.69 20.78 -4.60
N LYS A 136 -2.55 21.54 -3.50
CA LYS A 136 -3.39 21.41 -2.29
C LYS A 136 -4.87 21.61 -2.61
N LYS A 137 -5.21 22.59 -3.44
CA LYS A 137 -6.59 22.83 -3.92
C LYS A 137 -7.17 21.63 -4.68
N ARG A 138 -6.32 20.77 -5.25
CA ARG A 138 -6.68 19.58 -6.03
C ARG A 138 -6.51 18.27 -5.27
N GLY A 139 -6.20 18.33 -3.96
CA GLY A 139 -6.13 17.17 -3.09
C GLY A 139 -4.73 16.55 -2.94
N VAL A 140 -3.67 17.28 -3.29
CA VAL A 140 -2.30 16.96 -2.86
C VAL A 140 -2.19 17.25 -1.36
N ASP A 141 -1.75 16.26 -0.58
CA ASP A 141 -1.63 16.36 0.87
C ASP A 141 -0.20 16.10 1.39
N ARG A 142 0.74 15.77 0.50
CA ARG A 142 2.16 15.54 0.83
C ARG A 142 3.07 16.46 0.04
N PHE A 143 3.85 17.24 0.77
CA PHE A 143 4.88 18.14 0.25
C PHE A 143 6.21 17.75 0.88
N PHE A 144 7.25 17.57 0.08
CA PHE A 144 8.59 17.46 0.62
C PHE A 144 9.60 18.27 -0.18
N SER A 145 10.68 18.65 0.48
CA SER A 145 11.70 19.47 -0.13
C SER A 145 13.06 18.83 0.03
N THR A 146 13.89 18.95 -1.01
CA THR A 146 15.22 18.36 -1.07
C THR A 146 16.28 19.45 -1.14
N VAL A 147 17.39 19.25 -0.42
CA VAL A 147 18.58 20.10 -0.53
C VAL A 147 19.42 19.63 -1.71
N TRP A 148 19.46 20.37 -2.82
CA TRP A 148 20.48 20.13 -3.85
C TRP A 148 21.87 20.52 -3.37
N SER A 149 21.95 21.64 -2.67
CA SER A 149 23.17 22.11 -2.02
C SER A 149 22.81 22.94 -0.79
N PRO A 150 23.59 22.87 0.30
CA PRO A 150 23.62 23.93 1.30
C PRO A 150 24.08 25.26 0.65
N PRO A 151 23.78 26.43 1.27
CA PRO A 151 24.36 27.70 0.86
C PRO A 151 25.89 27.63 0.77
N GLY A 152 26.49 28.30 -0.23
CA GLY A 152 27.91 28.18 -0.54
C GLY A 152 28.84 28.49 0.65
N TRP A 153 28.46 29.43 1.53
CA TRP A 153 29.25 29.78 2.72
C TRP A 153 29.36 28.63 3.75
N MET A 154 28.45 27.63 3.69
CA MET A 154 28.52 26.43 4.52
C MET A 154 29.45 25.35 3.95
N LYS A 155 29.90 25.48 2.69
CA LYS A 155 30.58 24.42 1.93
C LYS A 155 32.09 24.62 1.85
N THR A 156 32.81 23.52 1.63
CA THR A 156 34.29 23.50 1.53
C THR A 156 34.83 24.28 0.34
N ASN A 157 34.07 24.39 -0.74
CA ASN A 157 34.43 25.11 -1.96
C ASN A 157 33.86 26.54 -2.02
N GLY A 158 33.06 26.96 -1.03
CA GLY A 158 32.43 28.28 -1.00
C GLY A 158 31.32 28.49 -2.03
N LYS A 159 30.85 27.43 -2.71
CA LYS A 159 29.95 27.51 -3.88
C LYS A 159 28.82 26.49 -3.78
N VAL A 160 27.66 26.78 -4.38
CA VAL A 160 26.54 25.81 -4.38
C VAL A 160 26.71 24.77 -5.49
N GLU A 161 27.37 25.15 -6.58
CA GLU A 161 27.71 24.31 -7.72
C GLU A 161 29.07 23.62 -7.57
N GLU A 162 29.40 22.75 -8.52
CA GLU A 162 30.70 22.10 -8.66
C GLU A 162 31.08 21.20 -7.46
N GLY A 163 30.08 20.58 -6.83
CA GLY A 163 30.24 19.63 -5.74
C GLY A 163 30.74 20.29 -4.46
N GLY A 164 31.76 19.70 -3.84
CA GLY A 164 32.20 20.08 -2.49
C GLY A 164 31.28 19.48 -1.43
N SER A 165 31.60 19.70 -0.16
CA SER A 165 30.87 19.08 0.96
C SER A 165 30.51 20.10 2.02
N LEU A 166 29.46 19.81 2.79
CA LEU A 166 29.12 20.56 3.98
C LEU A 166 30.28 20.48 4.98
N ARG A 167 30.75 21.64 5.46
CA ARG A 167 31.82 21.68 6.45
C ARG A 167 31.32 21.18 7.80
N PRO A 168 32.09 20.36 8.53
CA PRO A 168 31.71 19.89 9.87
C PRO A 168 31.39 21.02 10.87
N ASP A 169 32.11 22.14 10.81
CA ASP A 169 31.85 23.29 11.69
C ASP A 169 30.56 24.06 11.35
N LYS A 170 29.88 23.70 10.26
CA LYS A 170 28.61 24.29 9.82
C LYS A 170 27.41 23.35 9.96
N TYR A 171 27.60 22.18 10.56
CA TYR A 171 26.52 21.21 10.79
C TYR A 171 25.39 21.80 11.64
N GLN A 172 25.70 22.57 12.69
CA GLN A 172 24.66 23.20 13.50
C GLN A 172 23.83 24.20 12.68
N ALA A 173 24.49 25.10 11.95
CA ALA A 173 23.82 26.09 11.11
C ALA A 173 22.94 25.43 10.04
N PHE A 174 23.40 24.32 9.44
CA PHE A 174 22.60 23.58 8.49
C PHE A 174 21.36 22.92 9.13
N ALA A 175 21.46 22.39 10.34
CA ALA A 175 20.29 21.87 11.07
C ALA A 175 19.28 22.99 11.42
N ASP A 176 19.77 24.16 11.80
CA ASP A 176 18.94 25.34 12.10
C ASP A 176 18.27 25.87 10.83
N TYR A 177 18.98 25.87 9.71
CA TYR A 177 18.46 26.21 8.38
C TYR A 177 17.28 25.33 7.96
N LEU A 178 17.43 23.99 8.05
CA LEU A 178 16.34 23.06 7.75
C LEU A 178 15.13 23.26 8.68
N THR A 179 15.41 23.47 9.97
CA THR A 179 14.38 23.74 10.98
C THR A 179 13.61 25.02 10.66
N ARG A 180 14.31 26.08 10.26
CA ARG A 180 13.70 27.36 9.94
C ARG A 180 12.85 27.28 8.68
N TYR A 181 13.32 26.59 7.64
CA TYR A 181 12.56 26.31 6.43
C TYR A 181 11.20 25.67 6.76
N ILE A 182 11.20 24.59 7.56
CA ILE A 182 9.98 23.86 7.94
C ILE A 182 9.03 24.76 8.74
N LYS A 183 9.53 25.46 9.77
CA LYS A 183 8.71 26.30 10.64
C LYS A 183 8.12 27.50 9.90
N ASP A 184 8.88 28.10 8.98
CA ASP A 184 8.43 29.30 8.28
C ASP A 184 7.39 28.95 7.20
N TYR A 185 7.51 27.82 6.49
CA TYR A 185 6.43 27.35 5.60
C TYR A 185 5.12 27.11 6.37
N LYS A 186 5.20 26.47 7.54
CA LYS A 186 4.02 26.21 8.36
C LYS A 186 3.41 27.48 8.92
N SER A 187 4.22 28.32 9.57
CA SER A 187 3.73 29.51 10.28
C SER A 187 3.29 30.64 9.35
N LYS A 188 3.97 30.85 8.22
CA LYS A 188 3.62 31.92 7.28
C LYS A 188 2.54 31.52 6.28
N PHE A 189 2.54 30.27 5.81
CA PHE A 189 1.72 29.85 4.67
C PHE A 189 0.77 28.68 4.96
N GLY A 190 0.83 28.08 6.16
CA GLY A 190 -0.01 26.93 6.49
C GLY A 190 0.30 25.69 5.65
N ILE A 191 1.54 25.58 5.15
CA ILE A 191 2.03 24.41 4.43
C ILE A 191 2.79 23.52 5.40
N ASP A 192 2.30 22.30 5.58
CA ASP A 192 3.00 21.25 6.32
C ASP A 192 4.00 20.57 5.39
N ILE A 193 5.29 20.77 5.65
CA ILE A 193 6.35 20.02 4.99
C ILE A 193 6.33 18.61 5.57
N TYR A 194 5.78 17.65 4.83
CA TYR A 194 5.64 16.25 5.23
C TYR A 194 7.00 15.60 5.46
N ALA A 195 7.97 15.86 4.58
CA ALA A 195 9.33 15.36 4.68
C ALA A 195 10.37 16.37 4.22
N ILE A 196 11.61 16.20 4.66
CA ILE A 196 12.78 16.94 4.21
C ILE A 196 13.85 15.92 3.81
N SER A 197 14.45 16.09 2.63
CA SER A 197 15.60 15.30 2.23
C SER A 197 16.89 16.07 2.44
N LEU A 198 17.90 15.38 2.98
CA LEU A 198 19.16 16.01 3.39
C LEU A 198 20.10 16.32 2.23
N ALA A 199 19.98 15.62 1.11
CA ALA A 199 20.78 15.87 -0.09
C ALA A 199 20.15 15.22 -1.32
N ASN A 200 20.18 15.91 -2.46
CA ASN A 200 19.97 15.33 -3.78
C ASN A 200 21.29 14.73 -4.31
N GLU A 201 21.27 13.51 -4.82
CA GLU A 201 22.40 12.84 -5.48
C GLU A 201 23.75 13.11 -4.81
N PRO A 202 23.89 12.78 -3.51
CA PRO A 202 25.10 13.09 -2.75
C PRO A 202 26.37 12.37 -3.25
N ASN A 203 26.24 11.50 -4.25
CA ASN A 203 27.32 10.84 -4.98
C ASN A 203 27.76 11.59 -6.25
N ASN A 204 27.11 12.71 -6.61
CA ASN A 204 27.35 13.41 -7.86
C ASN A 204 27.90 14.84 -7.67
N LYS A 205 28.87 15.18 -8.51
CA LYS A 205 29.35 16.55 -8.73
C LYS A 205 28.77 17.08 -10.05
N THR A 206 28.09 18.22 -10.00
CA THR A 206 27.42 18.79 -11.18
C THR A 206 27.79 20.27 -11.39
N TYR A 207 27.53 20.78 -12.59
CA TYR A 207 27.73 22.20 -12.92
C TYR A 207 26.65 23.12 -12.32
N TYR A 208 25.56 22.53 -11.85
CA TYR A 208 24.50 23.16 -11.08
C TYR A 208 24.66 22.78 -9.60
N SER A 209 23.67 23.16 -8.77
CA SER A 209 23.66 22.87 -7.34
C SER A 209 23.91 21.39 -7.03
N SER A 210 24.99 21.11 -6.29
CA SER A 210 25.37 19.76 -5.87
C SER A 210 26.20 19.80 -4.59
N ASN A 211 26.04 18.81 -3.72
CA ASN A 211 26.83 18.68 -2.52
C ASN A 211 27.10 17.21 -2.19
N GLU A 212 28.38 16.84 -2.19
CA GLU A 212 28.84 15.49 -1.91
C GLU A 212 28.78 15.19 -0.41
N TRP A 213 28.27 14.01 -0.07
CA TRP A 213 28.28 13.46 1.28
C TRP A 213 28.84 12.05 1.29
N THR A 214 29.48 11.67 2.39
CA THR A 214 29.70 10.27 2.73
C THR A 214 28.61 9.81 3.71
N GLY A 215 28.31 8.51 3.74
CA GLY A 215 27.35 7.98 4.70
C GLY A 215 27.76 8.19 6.17
N ALA A 216 29.07 8.24 6.46
CA ALA A 216 29.57 8.58 7.79
C ALA A 216 29.25 10.03 8.19
N GLN A 217 29.41 10.98 7.26
CA GLN A 217 29.04 12.38 7.51
C GLN A 217 27.53 12.52 7.75
N PHE A 218 26.68 11.81 7.00
CA PHE A 218 25.25 11.80 7.28
C PHE A 218 24.94 11.26 8.68
N ARG A 219 25.50 10.11 9.06
CA ARG A 219 25.33 9.56 10.40
C ARG A 219 25.71 10.57 11.48
N ASP A 220 26.87 11.21 11.34
CA ASP A 220 27.42 12.11 12.36
C ASP A 220 26.62 13.42 12.44
N PHE A 221 26.21 13.99 11.31
CA PHE A 221 25.32 15.15 11.24
C PHE A 221 23.96 14.87 11.86
N ILE A 222 23.33 13.75 11.49
CA ILE A 222 22.00 13.38 12.00
C ILE A 222 22.05 13.24 13.53
N LYS A 223 23.05 12.51 14.03
CA LYS A 223 23.20 12.20 15.46
C LYS A 223 23.52 13.43 16.30
N SER A 224 24.44 14.27 15.82
CA SER A 224 25.04 15.32 16.65
C SER A 224 24.32 16.66 16.52
N ASN A 225 23.62 16.90 15.41
CA ASN A 225 23.02 18.21 15.12
C ASN A 225 21.54 18.09 14.74
N LEU A 226 21.17 17.21 13.80
CA LEU A 226 19.77 17.16 13.34
C LEU A 226 18.81 16.73 14.45
N ILE A 227 19.08 15.62 15.14
CA ILE A 227 18.21 15.10 16.21
C ILE A 227 18.03 16.14 17.33
N PRO A 228 19.11 16.67 17.97
CA PRO A 228 18.95 17.66 19.03
C PRO A 228 18.19 18.92 18.55
N THR A 229 18.49 19.44 17.37
CA THR A 229 17.84 20.65 16.85
C THR A 229 16.35 20.40 16.58
N PHE A 230 16.02 19.28 15.92
CA PHE A 230 14.63 18.95 15.58
C PHE A 230 13.80 18.66 16.83
N ASP A 231 14.35 17.93 17.81
CA ASP A 231 13.65 17.63 19.07
C ASP A 231 13.42 18.90 19.89
N ASN A 232 14.44 19.77 20.02
CA ASN A 232 14.30 21.06 20.71
C ASN A 232 13.29 22.00 20.05
N ASN A 233 13.03 21.84 18.75
CA ASN A 233 12.08 22.64 17.99
C ASN A 233 10.74 21.93 17.71
N ASN A 234 10.53 20.72 18.24
CA ASN A 234 9.35 19.89 18.00
C ASN A 234 9.07 19.64 16.49
N ILE A 235 10.12 19.42 15.69
CA ILE A 235 9.97 19.13 14.27
C ILE A 235 9.51 17.70 14.06
N THR A 236 8.30 17.54 13.53
CA THR A 236 7.68 16.24 13.21
C THR A 236 7.83 15.85 11.75
N SER A 237 8.34 16.72 10.88
CA SER A 237 8.62 16.41 9.48
C SER A 237 9.55 15.20 9.39
N LYS A 238 9.23 14.31 8.45
CA LYS A 238 10.02 13.10 8.19
C LYS A 238 11.37 13.44 7.58
N VAL A 239 12.37 12.59 7.83
CA VAL A 239 13.69 12.73 7.18
C VAL A 239 13.85 11.67 6.09
N ILE A 240 14.15 12.14 4.89
CA ILE A 240 14.57 11.31 3.75
C ILE A 240 16.10 11.33 3.67
N LEU A 241 16.69 10.15 3.47
CA LEU A 241 18.14 9.97 3.30
C LEU A 241 18.45 9.02 2.15
N GLY A 242 19.52 9.27 1.40
CA GLY A 242 19.98 8.42 0.30
C GLY A 242 20.04 9.24 -0.98
N GLU A 243 18.92 9.28 -1.69
CA GLU A 243 18.68 9.97 -2.96
C GLU A 243 19.87 9.89 -3.94
N THR A 244 20.55 8.74 -4.00
CA THR A 244 21.54 8.46 -5.04
C THR A 244 20.87 8.48 -6.41
N ALA A 245 21.61 8.84 -7.45
CA ALA A 245 21.09 8.85 -8.83
C ALA A 245 20.63 7.46 -9.32
N GLU A 246 21.23 6.42 -8.75
CA GLU A 246 20.90 5.02 -8.96
C GLU A 246 19.92 4.48 -7.90
N TRP A 247 19.31 3.33 -8.20
CA TRP A 247 18.55 2.55 -7.21
C TRP A 247 19.48 1.88 -6.19
N ASP A 248 20.00 2.66 -5.24
CA ASP A 248 21.01 2.23 -4.28
C ASP A 248 20.80 2.84 -2.89
N GLU A 249 21.12 2.07 -1.84
CA GLU A 249 21.02 2.54 -0.44
C GLU A 249 22.37 2.80 0.22
N SER A 250 23.49 2.58 -0.48
CA SER A 250 24.84 2.48 0.13
C SER A 250 25.21 3.72 0.96
N ILE A 251 24.81 4.91 0.52
CA ILE A 251 25.11 6.16 1.22
C ILE A 251 24.26 6.36 2.48
N ALA A 252 23.07 5.75 2.54
CA ALA A 252 22.22 5.77 3.72
C ALA A 252 22.64 4.70 4.75
N VAL A 253 23.27 3.60 4.32
CA VAL A 253 23.61 2.44 5.17
C VAL A 253 24.31 2.82 6.48
N PRO A 254 25.37 3.66 6.51
CA PRO A 254 26.05 3.97 7.77
C PRO A 254 25.16 4.67 8.81
N ALA A 255 24.21 5.50 8.36
CA ALA A 255 23.23 6.12 9.25
C ALA A 255 22.14 5.12 9.68
N LEU A 256 21.65 4.27 8.77
CA LEU A 256 20.65 3.24 9.06
C LEU A 256 21.16 2.16 10.03
N GLN A 257 22.46 1.89 10.03
CA GLN A 257 23.10 0.92 10.92
C GLN A 257 23.40 1.49 12.32
N ASP A 258 23.56 2.80 12.47
CA ASP A 258 23.66 3.45 13.79
C ASP A 258 22.26 3.61 14.40
N ALA A 259 22.06 3.09 15.61
CA ALA A 259 20.74 3.07 16.25
C ALA A 259 20.19 4.48 16.54
N THR A 260 21.06 5.46 16.81
CA THR A 260 20.65 6.84 17.10
C THR A 260 20.36 7.59 15.81
N ALA A 261 21.28 7.60 14.85
CA ALA A 261 21.04 8.28 13.58
C ALA A 261 19.85 7.66 12.83
N GLY A 262 19.80 6.32 12.78
CA GLY A 262 18.74 5.56 12.13
C GLY A 262 17.36 5.75 12.75
N SER A 263 17.23 6.21 14.00
CA SER A 263 15.92 6.51 14.59
C SER A 263 15.27 7.78 14.03
N ARG A 264 16.06 8.69 13.45
CA ARG A 264 15.56 9.92 12.82
C ARG A 264 15.35 9.80 11.31
N VAL A 265 15.93 8.79 10.67
CA VAL A 265 15.65 8.50 9.25
C VAL A 265 14.32 7.78 9.14
N ASP A 266 13.33 8.40 8.49
CA ASP A 266 12.01 7.81 8.26
C ASP A 266 11.94 7.02 6.95
N ILE A 267 12.60 7.57 5.92
CA ILE A 267 12.48 7.14 4.53
C ILE A 267 13.88 7.03 3.92
N THR A 268 14.16 5.92 3.26
CA THR A 268 15.29 5.81 2.33
C THR A 268 14.82 6.31 0.96
N GLY A 269 15.35 7.44 0.51
CA GLY A 269 15.11 7.94 -0.84
C GLY A 269 16.09 7.33 -1.82
N VAL A 270 15.66 7.05 -3.05
CA VAL A 270 16.51 6.62 -4.17
C VAL A 270 16.00 7.26 -5.45
N HIS A 271 16.88 7.51 -6.42
CA HIS A 271 16.45 7.75 -7.79
C HIS A 271 16.39 6.41 -8.53
N ALA A 272 16.21 6.46 -9.85
CA ALA A 272 16.18 5.25 -10.67
C ALA A 272 16.64 5.55 -12.11
N TYR A 273 17.63 6.42 -12.28
CA TYR A 273 18.13 6.78 -13.62
C TYR A 273 18.82 5.61 -14.34
N ASP A 274 19.27 4.62 -13.58
CA ASP A 274 19.76 3.32 -14.06
C ASP A 274 18.64 2.31 -14.35
N ALA A 275 17.37 2.68 -14.10
CA ALA A 275 16.22 1.79 -14.07
C ALA A 275 16.42 0.56 -13.15
N GLY A 276 17.21 0.73 -12.08
CA GLY A 276 17.47 -0.30 -11.10
C GLY A 276 16.20 -0.67 -10.32
N VAL A 277 16.11 -1.95 -9.94
CA VAL A 277 14.97 -2.51 -9.21
C VAL A 277 15.48 -3.53 -8.20
N GLY A 278 14.68 -3.84 -7.19
CA GLY A 278 15.00 -4.82 -6.17
C GLY A 278 14.81 -4.26 -4.77
N VAL A 279 14.57 -5.16 -3.82
CA VAL A 279 14.43 -4.77 -2.41
C VAL A 279 15.77 -4.25 -1.90
N LEU A 280 15.74 -3.10 -1.22
CA LEU A 280 16.88 -2.52 -0.51
C LEU A 280 17.02 -3.19 0.87
N PRO A 281 17.98 -4.12 1.06
CA PRO A 281 17.98 -5.06 2.18
C PRO A 281 18.19 -4.39 3.55
N VAL A 282 19.05 -3.37 3.66
CA VAL A 282 19.28 -2.67 4.93
C VAL A 282 18.05 -1.88 5.32
N SER A 283 17.50 -1.10 4.40
CA SER A 283 16.26 -0.33 4.60
C SER A 283 15.10 -1.24 5.02
N GLN A 284 14.92 -2.38 4.35
CA GLN A 284 13.90 -3.37 4.72
C GLN A 284 14.16 -3.95 6.11
N SER A 285 15.40 -4.35 6.43
CA SER A 285 15.76 -4.91 7.74
C SER A 285 15.53 -3.93 8.90
N LYS A 286 15.53 -2.63 8.61
CA LYS A 286 15.28 -1.53 9.56
C LYS A 286 13.85 -1.00 9.51
N ASN A 287 12.96 -1.67 8.76
CA ASN A 287 11.56 -1.28 8.57
C ASN A 287 11.40 0.18 8.12
N LYS A 288 12.27 0.64 7.22
CA LYS A 288 12.20 1.97 6.61
C LYS A 288 11.36 1.92 5.35
N LYS A 289 10.58 2.97 5.12
CA LYS A 289 9.91 3.14 3.82
C LYS A 289 10.97 3.43 2.77
N VAL A 290 10.76 2.94 1.55
CA VAL A 290 11.61 3.26 0.39
C VAL A 290 10.80 4.14 -0.56
N TRP A 291 11.33 5.29 -0.93
CA TRP A 291 10.70 6.19 -1.91
C TRP A 291 11.60 6.29 -3.12
N GLN A 292 11.02 6.09 -4.31
CA GLN A 292 11.65 6.54 -5.54
C GLN A 292 11.31 8.02 -5.71
N THR A 293 12.30 8.90 -5.58
CA THR A 293 12.09 10.35 -5.40
C THR A 293 12.39 11.18 -6.64
N GLU A 294 13.07 10.60 -7.64
CA GLU A 294 13.31 11.23 -8.94
C GLU A 294 13.75 10.23 -10.01
N VAL A 295 13.13 10.35 -11.18
CA VAL A 295 13.48 9.62 -12.40
C VAL A 295 12.84 10.33 -13.58
N GLY A 296 13.47 10.30 -14.74
CA GLY A 296 12.90 10.89 -15.95
C GLY A 296 13.63 10.44 -17.21
N ASN A 297 13.01 10.67 -18.36
CA ASN A 297 13.65 10.50 -19.66
C ASN A 297 14.49 11.75 -19.97
N LEU A 298 15.81 11.66 -19.79
CA LEU A 298 16.77 12.75 -20.10
C LEU A 298 17.00 12.94 -21.62
N GLY A 299 16.34 12.13 -22.45
CA GLY A 299 16.39 12.21 -23.91
C GLY A 299 15.18 12.95 -24.52
N PRO A 300 15.00 12.85 -25.85
CA PRO A 300 13.81 13.36 -26.51
C PRO A 300 12.52 12.74 -25.95
N ASN A 301 11.42 13.49 -25.97
CA ASN A 301 10.13 12.94 -25.59
C ASN A 301 9.71 11.83 -26.56
N ASP A 302 9.39 10.65 -26.03
CA ASP A 302 8.81 9.53 -26.77
C ASP A 302 7.32 9.40 -26.42
N ASN A 303 6.44 9.70 -27.39
CA ASN A 303 4.99 9.60 -27.23
C ASN A 303 4.43 8.25 -27.73
N SER A 304 5.27 7.26 -28.02
CA SER A 304 4.83 5.93 -28.40
C SER A 304 4.27 5.16 -27.21
N LEU A 305 3.47 4.14 -27.51
CA LEU A 305 3.02 3.18 -26.50
C LEU A 305 4.15 2.35 -25.89
N ASN A 306 5.30 2.20 -26.58
CA ASN A 306 6.47 1.53 -26.00
C ASN A 306 6.97 2.27 -24.76
N ASP A 307 7.02 3.60 -24.82
CA ASP A 307 7.42 4.44 -23.70
C ASP A 307 6.42 4.36 -22.55
N GLN A 308 5.12 4.45 -22.85
CA GLN A 308 4.07 4.28 -21.83
C GLN A 308 4.17 2.93 -21.12
N LEU A 309 4.38 1.83 -21.87
CA LEU A 309 4.55 0.49 -21.30
C LEU A 309 5.86 0.36 -20.50
N PHE A 310 6.93 1.03 -20.91
CA PHE A 310 8.17 1.10 -20.14
C PHE A 310 7.94 1.72 -18.76
N TRP A 311 7.32 2.91 -18.68
CA TRP A 311 7.06 3.58 -17.39
C TRP A 311 6.10 2.79 -16.50
N ALA A 312 5.06 2.20 -17.08
CA ALA A 312 4.13 1.37 -16.32
C ALA A 312 4.83 0.14 -15.71
N LYS A 313 5.73 -0.51 -16.46
CA LYS A 313 6.52 -1.66 -15.98
C LYS A 313 7.57 -1.25 -14.96
N LEU A 314 8.19 -0.08 -15.11
CA LEU A 314 9.15 0.42 -14.12
C LEU A 314 8.46 0.69 -12.78
N ILE A 315 7.30 1.36 -12.80
CA ILE A 315 6.47 1.55 -11.60
C ILE A 315 6.07 0.19 -11.01
N ASN A 316 5.59 -0.75 -11.85
CA ASN A 316 5.24 -2.11 -11.41
C ASN A 316 6.40 -2.75 -10.62
N SER A 317 7.60 -2.78 -11.20
CA SER A 317 8.80 -3.35 -10.58
C SER A 317 9.21 -2.64 -9.30
N HIS A 318 9.11 -1.31 -9.22
CA HIS A 318 9.39 -0.58 -7.99
C HIS A 318 8.38 -0.89 -6.88
N MET A 319 7.09 -1.01 -7.21
CA MET A 319 6.07 -1.43 -6.25
C MET A 319 6.31 -2.86 -5.75
N LEU A 320 6.79 -3.76 -6.60
CA LEU A 320 7.24 -5.11 -6.21
C LEU A 320 8.54 -5.09 -5.39
N SER A 321 9.38 -4.07 -5.59
CA SER A 321 10.61 -3.81 -4.81
C SER A 321 10.34 -3.14 -3.45
N ASN A 322 9.08 -3.10 -3.01
CA ASN A 322 8.63 -2.47 -1.78
C ASN A 322 8.77 -0.94 -1.72
N ALA A 323 8.74 -0.25 -2.87
CA ALA A 323 8.58 1.20 -2.88
C ALA A 323 7.21 1.61 -2.33
N SER A 324 7.22 2.63 -1.47
CA SER A 324 6.02 3.28 -0.91
C SER A 324 5.63 4.54 -1.68
N ALA A 325 6.55 5.18 -2.39
CA ALA A 325 6.26 6.31 -3.27
C ALA A 325 7.04 6.23 -4.58
N TRP A 326 6.52 6.86 -5.62
CA TRP A 326 7.18 6.95 -6.93
C TRP A 326 6.93 8.29 -7.59
N MET A 327 7.97 8.91 -8.13
CA MET A 327 7.92 10.27 -8.61
C MET A 327 8.68 10.43 -9.92
N TYR A 328 7.98 11.01 -10.90
CA TYR A 328 8.65 11.53 -12.07
C TYR A 328 9.39 12.82 -11.72
N TRP A 329 10.39 13.15 -12.51
CA TRP A 329 11.24 14.30 -12.23
C TRP A 329 10.47 15.60 -12.24
N TRP A 330 10.14 16.17 -13.41
CA TRP A 330 9.35 17.40 -13.46
C TRP A 330 7.89 17.18 -13.83
N GLY A 331 7.01 17.99 -13.26
CA GLY A 331 5.61 18.04 -13.68
C GLY A 331 5.47 18.74 -15.03
N VAL A 332 6.21 19.85 -15.18
CA VAL A 332 6.18 20.71 -16.35
C VAL A 332 7.59 21.17 -16.72
N THR A 333 7.85 21.44 -17.99
CA THR A 333 9.07 22.13 -18.42
C THR A 333 8.86 22.92 -19.70
N VAL A 334 9.67 23.97 -19.87
CA VAL A 334 9.77 24.73 -21.13
C VAL A 334 10.60 24.00 -22.19
N LYS A 335 11.38 22.99 -21.79
CA LYS A 335 12.26 22.23 -22.69
C LYS A 335 11.43 21.29 -23.58
N ASP A 336 11.86 21.08 -24.82
CA ASP A 336 11.29 20.07 -25.70
C ASP A 336 12.05 18.73 -25.56
N ASN A 337 11.88 18.08 -24.39
CA ASN A 337 12.50 16.80 -24.06
C ASN A 337 11.57 15.94 -23.20
N GLY A 338 12.03 14.76 -22.77
CA GLY A 338 11.25 13.82 -21.96
C GLY A 338 11.32 14.04 -20.45
N GLU A 339 11.95 15.11 -19.95
CA GLU A 339 12.26 15.27 -18.52
C GLU A 339 11.03 15.59 -17.65
N ALA A 340 9.92 16.00 -18.27
CA ALA A 340 8.67 16.32 -17.60
C ALA A 340 7.46 15.54 -18.15
N LEU A 341 6.33 15.63 -17.45
CA LEU A 341 5.05 15.08 -17.90
C LEU A 341 4.31 16.02 -18.87
N VAL A 342 4.58 17.34 -18.77
CA VAL A 342 4.17 18.36 -19.73
C VAL A 342 5.43 19.11 -20.18
N ASN A 343 5.72 19.12 -21.47
CA ASN A 343 6.94 19.72 -22.02
C ASN A 343 6.62 20.82 -23.05
N ASN A 344 7.65 21.46 -23.58
CA ASN A 344 7.53 22.54 -24.57
C ASN A 344 6.52 23.63 -24.16
N LEU A 345 6.45 23.91 -22.86
CA LEU A 345 5.59 24.97 -22.33
C LEU A 345 6.12 26.32 -22.81
N ASN A 346 5.24 27.11 -23.41
CA ASN A 346 5.51 28.49 -23.78
C ASN A 346 4.40 29.37 -23.20
N SER A 347 4.75 30.13 -22.17
CA SER A 347 3.82 31.02 -21.45
C SER A 347 3.37 32.21 -22.30
N ALA A 348 4.18 32.67 -23.26
CA ALA A 348 3.83 33.77 -24.14
C ALA A 348 2.77 33.37 -25.18
N THR A 349 2.89 32.17 -25.76
CA THR A 349 1.93 31.64 -26.74
C THR A 349 0.83 30.78 -26.11
N ASN A 350 0.95 30.45 -24.82
CA ASN A 350 0.03 29.56 -24.10
C ASN A 350 -0.09 28.17 -24.74
N THR A 351 1.04 27.64 -25.23
CA THR A 351 1.12 26.32 -25.85
C THR A 351 1.95 25.38 -24.99
N TYR A 352 1.61 24.09 -24.99
CA TYR A 352 2.34 23.04 -24.29
C TYR A 352 2.13 21.71 -25.00
N THR A 353 2.91 20.69 -24.63
CA THR A 353 2.76 19.33 -25.13
C THR A 353 2.63 18.36 -23.95
N ILE A 354 1.59 17.53 -23.98
CA ILE A 354 1.39 16.46 -23.00
C ILE A 354 2.24 15.26 -23.42
N CYS A 355 3.10 14.79 -22.52
CA CYS A 355 3.86 13.57 -22.74
C CYS A 355 2.99 12.35 -22.39
N LYS A 356 2.73 11.44 -23.34
CA LYS A 356 1.76 10.34 -23.12
C LYS A 356 2.09 9.43 -21.93
N ARG A 357 3.36 9.38 -21.49
CA ARG A 357 3.81 8.70 -20.24
C ARG A 357 3.00 9.11 -19.00
N VAL A 358 2.45 10.33 -18.96
CA VAL A 358 1.57 10.80 -17.88
C VAL A 358 0.40 9.84 -17.64
N TYR A 359 -0.19 9.28 -18.69
CA TYR A 359 -1.32 8.35 -18.58
C TYR A 359 -0.91 6.94 -18.15
N ALA A 360 0.35 6.56 -18.35
CA ALA A 360 0.90 5.33 -17.78
C ALA A 360 1.06 5.47 -16.25
N ILE A 361 1.60 6.60 -15.79
CA ILE A 361 1.70 6.94 -14.36
C ILE A 361 0.29 7.04 -13.74
N GLY A 362 -0.65 7.66 -14.46
CA GLY A 362 -2.04 7.83 -14.03
C GLY A 362 -2.83 6.54 -13.83
N ASN A 363 -2.41 5.41 -14.42
CA ASN A 363 -2.98 4.10 -14.09
C ASN A 363 -2.70 3.68 -12.64
N TYR A 364 -1.68 4.27 -12.01
CA TYR A 364 -1.38 4.07 -10.60
C TYR A 364 -1.90 5.25 -9.78
N SER A 365 -1.42 6.47 -10.05
CA SER A 365 -1.59 7.63 -9.17
C SER A 365 -3.03 8.07 -8.95
N ARG A 366 -3.88 7.92 -9.97
CA ARG A 366 -5.28 8.36 -9.90
C ARG A 366 -6.10 7.50 -8.94
N PHE A 367 -5.78 6.21 -8.87
CA PHE A 367 -6.60 5.19 -8.22
C PHE A 367 -6.01 4.71 -6.89
N ILE A 368 -4.67 4.68 -6.77
CA ILE A 368 -3.95 4.26 -5.57
C ILE A 368 -3.59 5.50 -4.77
N ARG A 369 -4.50 5.90 -3.88
CA ARG A 369 -4.34 7.11 -3.06
C ARG A 369 -3.41 6.87 -1.86
N PRO A 370 -2.83 7.92 -1.28
CA PRO A 370 -2.30 7.91 0.09
C PRO A 370 -3.03 6.94 1.05
N GLY A 371 -2.30 6.02 1.67
CA GLY A 371 -2.83 5.07 2.66
C GLY A 371 -3.35 3.75 2.09
N TYR A 372 -3.35 3.57 0.77
CA TYR A 372 -3.51 2.25 0.17
C TYR A 372 -2.37 1.32 0.60
N VAL A 373 -2.63 0.03 0.64
CA VAL A 373 -1.62 -1.00 0.96
C VAL A 373 -1.56 -1.98 -0.20
N ARG A 374 -0.35 -2.30 -0.67
CA ARG A 374 -0.14 -3.33 -1.68
C ARG A 374 -0.53 -4.69 -1.11
N ILE A 375 -1.26 -5.49 -1.87
CA ILE A 375 -1.67 -6.85 -1.50
C ILE A 375 -1.15 -7.87 -2.52
N SER A 376 -1.03 -9.12 -2.09
CA SER A 376 -0.50 -10.19 -2.92
C SER A 376 -1.39 -10.49 -4.13
N VAL A 377 -0.75 -10.69 -5.26
CA VAL A 377 -1.32 -11.19 -6.50
C VAL A 377 -0.26 -12.00 -7.24
N ASN A 378 -0.66 -12.91 -8.14
CA ASN A 378 0.30 -13.48 -9.08
C ASN A 378 0.80 -12.37 -10.02
N GLU A 379 2.07 -12.01 -9.87
CA GLU A 379 2.68 -10.83 -10.52
C GLU A 379 2.80 -11.00 -12.04
N ASN A 380 2.97 -12.24 -12.52
CA ASN A 380 3.02 -12.61 -13.94
C ASN A 380 2.14 -13.83 -14.23
N PRO A 381 0.82 -13.67 -14.35
CA PRO A 381 -0.11 -14.80 -14.53
C PRO A 381 -0.05 -15.45 -15.92
N THR A 382 0.53 -14.75 -16.89
CA THR A 382 0.88 -15.26 -18.21
C THR A 382 2.06 -14.45 -18.76
N ASN A 383 2.68 -14.91 -19.83
CA ASN A 383 3.82 -14.24 -20.46
C ASN A 383 3.44 -12.80 -20.86
N ASP A 384 4.38 -11.87 -20.65
CA ASP A 384 4.25 -10.44 -20.97
C ASP A 384 3.08 -9.73 -20.29
N VAL A 385 2.49 -10.33 -19.25
CA VAL A 385 1.49 -9.70 -18.39
C VAL A 385 2.08 -9.45 -17.01
N TYR A 386 1.95 -8.22 -16.52
CA TYR A 386 2.48 -7.77 -15.22
C TYR A 386 1.35 -7.20 -14.37
N VAL A 387 1.23 -7.63 -13.12
CA VAL A 387 0.09 -7.29 -12.26
C VAL A 387 0.54 -6.86 -10.87
N THR A 388 -0.04 -5.78 -10.36
CA THR A 388 -0.02 -5.42 -8.94
C THR A 388 -1.42 -5.13 -8.43
N ALA A 389 -1.66 -5.36 -7.15
CA ALA A 389 -2.97 -5.14 -6.51
C ALA A 389 -2.82 -4.37 -5.20
N TYR A 390 -3.83 -3.57 -4.87
CA TYR A 390 -3.82 -2.66 -3.73
C TYR A 390 -5.21 -2.61 -3.11
N LYS A 391 -5.28 -2.36 -1.80
CA LYS A 391 -6.53 -2.08 -1.11
C LYS A 391 -6.44 -0.81 -0.27
N ASN A 392 -7.56 -0.16 -0.10
CA ASN A 392 -7.74 0.82 0.96
C ASN A 392 -8.36 0.14 2.18
N LYS A 393 -7.65 0.20 3.31
CA LYS A 393 -8.07 -0.43 4.55
C LYS A 393 -9.35 0.19 5.14
N SER A 394 -9.62 1.46 4.85
CA SER A 394 -10.69 2.20 5.53
C SER A 394 -12.05 2.11 4.86
N ASP A 395 -12.12 1.88 3.55
CA ASP A 395 -13.36 1.97 2.77
C ASP A 395 -13.63 0.76 1.86
N GLY A 396 -12.80 -0.28 1.93
CA GLY A 396 -12.98 -1.51 1.16
C GLY A 396 -12.71 -1.37 -0.33
N LYS A 397 -12.23 -0.20 -0.81
CA LYS A 397 -11.81 -0.06 -2.21
C LYS A 397 -10.58 -0.90 -2.51
N PHE A 398 -10.49 -1.38 -3.73
CA PHE A 398 -9.30 -2.06 -4.24
C PHE A 398 -9.03 -1.69 -5.69
N VAL A 399 -7.76 -1.83 -6.05
CA VAL A 399 -7.24 -1.49 -7.37
C VAL A 399 -6.35 -2.62 -7.84
N VAL A 400 -6.52 -3.03 -9.10
CA VAL A 400 -5.63 -3.99 -9.77
C VAL A 400 -5.09 -3.31 -11.02
N VAL A 401 -3.78 -3.12 -11.11
CA VAL A 401 -3.13 -2.59 -12.32
C VAL A 401 -2.54 -3.76 -13.08
N ALA A 402 -2.99 -3.98 -14.31
CA ALA A 402 -2.53 -5.04 -15.19
C ALA A 402 -1.98 -4.48 -16.50
N ILE A 403 -0.75 -4.84 -16.84
CA ILE A 403 -0.05 -4.41 -18.05
C ILE A 403 0.04 -5.61 -18.98
N ASN A 404 -0.52 -5.51 -20.18
CA ASN A 404 -0.33 -6.49 -21.26
C ASN A 404 0.64 -5.92 -22.28
N ASP A 405 1.89 -6.35 -22.23
CA ASP A 405 2.95 -5.95 -23.16
C ASP A 405 3.00 -6.85 -24.41
N SER A 406 2.19 -7.92 -24.44
CA SER A 406 2.11 -8.83 -25.59
C SER A 406 1.39 -8.21 -26.79
N TRP A 407 1.59 -8.82 -27.96
CA TRP A 407 0.95 -8.43 -29.22
C TRP A 407 -0.44 -9.07 -29.44
N SER A 408 -0.97 -9.77 -28.45
CA SER A 408 -2.29 -10.39 -28.49
C SER A 408 -3.14 -10.01 -27.28
N ASP A 409 -4.45 -10.06 -27.45
CA ASP A 409 -5.37 -9.97 -26.33
C ASP A 409 -5.13 -11.15 -25.37
N GLN A 410 -5.13 -10.88 -24.07
CA GLN A 410 -4.93 -11.88 -23.02
C GLN A 410 -6.19 -12.00 -22.17
N SER A 411 -6.76 -13.20 -22.10
CA SER A 411 -7.85 -13.49 -21.17
C SER A 411 -7.27 -13.89 -19.82
N LEU A 412 -7.77 -13.27 -18.74
CA LEU A 412 -7.34 -13.56 -17.37
C LEU A 412 -8.53 -13.95 -16.50
N ASN A 413 -8.27 -14.75 -15.48
CA ASN A 413 -9.17 -14.99 -14.36
C ASN A 413 -8.47 -14.55 -13.07
N PHE A 414 -9.01 -13.51 -12.44
CA PHE A 414 -8.62 -13.07 -11.10
C PHE A 414 -9.58 -13.68 -10.07
N SER A 415 -9.06 -14.58 -9.23
CA SER A 415 -9.75 -15.03 -8.03
C SER A 415 -9.57 -14.00 -6.91
N LEU A 416 -10.65 -13.61 -6.26
CA LEU A 416 -10.66 -12.70 -5.11
C LEU A 416 -10.64 -13.53 -3.83
N ASP A 417 -9.48 -13.59 -3.18
CA ASP A 417 -9.24 -14.33 -1.95
C ASP A 417 -9.17 -13.38 -0.76
N GLY A 418 -9.92 -13.66 0.29
CA GLY A 418 -10.14 -12.82 1.46
C GLY A 418 -11.24 -11.75 1.31
N PHE A 419 -11.88 -11.64 0.15
CA PHE A 419 -12.91 -10.62 -0.12
C PHE A 419 -13.82 -10.98 -1.30
N THR A 420 -14.98 -10.31 -1.38
CA THR A 420 -15.90 -10.39 -2.52
C THR A 420 -16.15 -9.02 -3.13
N ALA A 421 -16.56 -8.97 -4.40
CA ALA A 421 -17.02 -7.75 -5.08
C ALA A 421 -18.14 -8.09 -6.07
N SER A 422 -18.94 -7.11 -6.47
CA SER A 422 -20.01 -7.31 -7.48
C SER A 422 -19.56 -6.93 -8.88
N THR A 423 -18.87 -5.80 -9.01
CA THR A 423 -18.39 -5.26 -10.28
C THR A 423 -17.07 -4.52 -10.07
N VAL A 424 -16.33 -4.33 -11.15
CA VAL A 424 -15.18 -3.42 -11.23
C VAL A 424 -15.33 -2.50 -12.43
N THR A 425 -14.76 -1.30 -12.34
CA THR A 425 -14.67 -0.34 -13.43
C THR A 425 -13.24 -0.35 -13.99
N PRO A 426 -13.04 -0.80 -15.24
CA PRO A 426 -11.73 -0.73 -15.89
C PRO A 426 -11.43 0.66 -16.45
N TYR A 427 -10.18 1.08 -16.37
CA TYR A 427 -9.61 2.25 -17.04
C TYR A 427 -8.44 1.80 -17.88
N ARG A 428 -8.39 2.17 -19.17
CA ARG A 428 -7.36 1.69 -20.09
C ARG A 428 -6.54 2.80 -20.71
N THR A 429 -5.23 2.59 -20.74
CA THR A 429 -4.29 3.35 -21.56
C THR A 429 -3.73 2.42 -22.64
N SER A 430 -3.80 2.88 -23.90
CA SER A 430 -3.34 2.17 -25.09
C SER A 430 -2.78 3.18 -26.10
N GLU A 431 -2.57 2.79 -27.37
CA GLU A 431 -2.13 3.74 -28.39
C GLU A 431 -3.14 4.89 -28.58
N THR A 432 -4.43 4.56 -28.52
CA THR A 432 -5.55 5.46 -28.81
C THR A 432 -6.33 5.90 -27.57
N GLU A 433 -6.18 5.21 -26.43
CA GLU A 433 -6.91 5.51 -25.20
C GLU A 433 -5.99 6.12 -24.15
N GLN A 434 -6.46 7.17 -23.47
CA GLN A 434 -5.75 7.86 -22.39
C GLN A 434 -6.56 7.75 -21.10
N LEU A 435 -6.29 6.75 -20.26
CA LEU A 435 -7.10 6.44 -19.07
C LEU A 435 -8.61 6.36 -19.36
N ALA A 436 -8.97 5.80 -20.51
CA ALA A 436 -10.37 5.72 -20.93
C ALA A 436 -11.15 4.80 -19.96
N GLN A 437 -12.20 5.33 -19.35
CA GLN A 437 -13.12 4.53 -18.55
C GLN A 437 -13.92 3.59 -19.47
N LEU A 438 -13.93 2.31 -19.15
CA LEU A 438 -14.64 1.29 -19.89
C LEU A 438 -15.92 0.86 -19.17
N ALA A 439 -16.75 0.06 -19.84
CA ALA A 439 -17.92 -0.54 -19.24
C ALA A 439 -17.53 -1.43 -18.04
N ASN A 440 -18.37 -1.43 -17.01
CA ASN A 440 -18.15 -2.23 -15.81
C ASN A 440 -18.09 -3.72 -16.16
N VAL A 441 -17.16 -4.44 -15.51
CA VAL A 441 -17.03 -5.89 -15.61
C VAL A 441 -17.63 -6.52 -14.35
N SER A 442 -18.50 -7.51 -14.54
CA SER A 442 -19.12 -8.23 -13.42
C SER A 442 -18.14 -9.22 -12.79
N VAL A 443 -18.24 -9.39 -11.48
CA VAL A 443 -17.52 -10.41 -10.72
C VAL A 443 -18.45 -11.59 -10.51
N THR A 444 -18.15 -12.70 -11.17
CA THR A 444 -18.96 -13.92 -11.13
C THR A 444 -18.84 -14.57 -9.75
N ASN A 445 -19.97 -15.00 -9.19
CA ASN A 445 -20.07 -15.61 -7.85
C ASN A 445 -19.47 -14.76 -6.72
N GLY A 446 -19.30 -13.45 -6.95
CA GLY A 446 -18.70 -12.51 -6.01
C GLY A 446 -17.17 -12.62 -5.86
N ASN A 447 -16.51 -13.61 -6.49
CA ASN A 447 -15.09 -13.89 -6.24
C ASN A 447 -14.25 -14.15 -7.50
N THR A 448 -14.82 -14.07 -8.70
CA THR A 448 -14.09 -14.34 -9.94
C THR A 448 -14.28 -13.20 -10.95
N LEU A 449 -13.20 -12.49 -11.26
CA LEU A 449 -13.16 -11.43 -12.25
C LEU A 449 -12.44 -11.93 -13.52
N SER A 450 -13.12 -11.97 -14.66
CA SER A 450 -12.60 -12.57 -15.91
C SER A 450 -12.49 -11.58 -17.08
N PRO A 451 -11.54 -10.63 -17.06
CA PRO A 451 -11.41 -9.63 -18.11
C PRO A 451 -10.56 -10.15 -19.28
N THR A 452 -10.73 -9.50 -20.43
CA THR A 452 -9.77 -9.59 -21.55
C THR A 452 -8.94 -8.31 -21.58
N LEU A 453 -7.63 -8.43 -21.35
CA LEU A 453 -6.68 -7.34 -21.52
C LEU A 453 -6.36 -7.18 -23.01
N LYS A 454 -6.50 -5.97 -23.55
CA LYS A 454 -6.13 -5.72 -24.95
C LYS A 454 -4.62 -5.81 -25.15
N ALA A 455 -4.20 -6.27 -26.31
CA ALA A 455 -2.80 -6.25 -26.73
C ALA A 455 -2.20 -4.85 -26.49
N ARG A 456 -0.95 -4.80 -26.02
CA ARG A 456 -0.21 -3.54 -25.83
C ARG A 456 -1.05 -2.52 -25.02
N SER A 457 -1.43 -2.84 -23.79
CA SER A 457 -2.24 -1.91 -23.00
C SER A 457 -1.96 -1.99 -21.50
N ILE A 458 -2.31 -0.92 -20.80
CA ILE A 458 -2.33 -0.86 -19.33
C ILE A 458 -3.79 -0.73 -18.95
N THR A 459 -4.31 -1.65 -18.14
CA THR A 459 -5.69 -1.61 -17.65
C THR A 459 -5.71 -1.64 -16.13
N THR A 460 -6.37 -0.65 -15.54
CA THR A 460 -6.57 -0.54 -14.10
C THR A 460 -8.02 -0.85 -13.75
N PHE A 461 -8.24 -1.89 -12.95
CA PHE A 461 -9.56 -2.25 -12.44
C PHE A 461 -9.76 -1.65 -11.07
N VAL A 462 -10.80 -0.84 -10.92
CA VAL A 462 -11.17 -0.20 -9.64
C VAL A 462 -12.46 -0.84 -9.15
N GLY A 463 -12.47 -1.31 -7.91
CA GLY A 463 -13.64 -1.93 -7.30
C GLY A 463 -13.80 -1.59 -5.83
N THR A 464 -14.95 -1.96 -5.27
CA THR A 464 -15.23 -1.91 -3.84
C THR A 464 -15.61 -3.30 -3.38
N ALA A 465 -14.93 -3.78 -2.34
CA ALA A 465 -15.26 -5.04 -1.73
C ALA A 465 -16.66 -4.97 -1.09
N THR A 466 -17.52 -5.93 -1.40
CA THR A 466 -18.84 -6.10 -0.77
C THR A 466 -18.74 -6.81 0.57
N SER A 467 -17.67 -7.58 0.78
CA SER A 467 -17.30 -8.14 2.08
C SER A 467 -15.78 -8.30 2.18
N THR A 468 -15.21 -8.05 3.35
CA THR A 468 -13.79 -8.22 3.65
C THR A 468 -13.67 -9.08 4.92
N GLY A 469 -13.45 -10.37 4.74
CA GLY A 469 -13.46 -11.34 5.82
C GLY A 469 -13.01 -12.69 5.32
N ASN A 470 -11.93 -13.22 5.92
CA ASN A 470 -11.31 -14.53 5.71
C ASN A 470 -12.18 -15.51 4.91
N SER A 471 -12.02 -15.53 3.58
CA SER A 471 -12.96 -16.22 2.72
C SER A 471 -12.61 -17.69 2.57
N GLY A 472 -13.03 -18.48 3.54
CA GLY A 472 -13.93 -19.54 3.14
C GLY A 472 -15.36 -19.02 3.03
N ALA A 473 -16.22 -19.75 2.31
CA ALA A 473 -17.64 -19.44 2.28
C ALA A 473 -18.21 -19.37 3.70
N GLN A 474 -18.97 -18.33 4.03
CA GLN A 474 -19.73 -18.30 5.28
C GLN A 474 -20.81 -19.37 5.20
N LEU A 475 -20.67 -20.42 5.99
CA LEU A 475 -21.56 -21.59 5.97
C LEU A 475 -22.79 -21.38 6.86
N PHE A 476 -22.67 -20.55 7.89
CA PHE A 476 -23.72 -20.28 8.86
C PHE A 476 -23.43 -18.97 9.61
N TYR A 477 -24.49 -18.26 9.99
CA TYR A 477 -24.42 -17.08 10.85
C TYR A 477 -25.72 -16.92 11.62
N ASP A 478 -25.62 -16.62 12.92
CA ASP A 478 -26.74 -16.22 13.76
C ASP A 478 -26.25 -15.23 14.84
N ASP A 479 -26.78 -14.02 14.80
CA ASP A 479 -26.61 -12.96 15.82
C ASP A 479 -27.78 -12.89 16.80
N PHE A 480 -28.72 -13.82 16.69
CA PHE A 480 -29.90 -13.94 17.53
C PHE A 480 -30.88 -12.75 17.43
N GLU A 481 -30.61 -11.73 16.64
CA GLU A 481 -31.37 -10.48 16.60
C GLU A 481 -32.77 -10.66 16.01
N SER A 482 -32.93 -11.62 15.09
CA SER A 482 -34.22 -11.92 14.46
C SER A 482 -35.19 -12.70 15.35
N ASN A 483 -34.72 -13.21 16.49
CA ASN A 483 -35.50 -14.09 17.37
C ASN A 483 -36.31 -13.32 18.41
N ALA A 484 -37.42 -13.90 18.86
CA ALA A 484 -38.23 -13.34 19.93
C ALA A 484 -37.53 -13.51 21.30
N ILE A 485 -37.62 -12.49 22.14
CA ILE A 485 -37.09 -12.58 23.51
C ILE A 485 -37.88 -13.65 24.28
N GLY A 486 -37.18 -14.51 25.01
CA GLY A 486 -37.76 -15.61 25.78
C GLY A 486 -38.04 -16.87 24.97
N SER A 487 -37.82 -16.87 23.64
CA SER A 487 -37.92 -18.07 22.81
C SER A 487 -36.56 -18.73 22.61
N ASN A 488 -36.56 -20.01 22.27
CA ASN A 488 -35.39 -20.63 21.67
C ASN A 488 -35.05 -19.95 20.33
N ALA A 489 -33.77 -19.93 19.94
CA ALA A 489 -33.34 -19.37 18.67
C ALA A 489 -33.75 -20.29 17.50
N ALA A 490 -34.24 -19.69 16.42
CA ALA A 490 -34.64 -20.40 15.21
C ALA A 490 -33.42 -21.11 14.60
N GLY A 491 -33.57 -22.38 14.21
CA GLY A 491 -32.48 -23.18 13.66
C GLY A 491 -31.55 -23.81 14.71
N TRP A 492 -31.78 -23.55 16.01
CA TRP A 492 -31.07 -24.18 17.11
C TRP A 492 -31.91 -25.27 17.77
N THR A 493 -31.31 -26.45 17.94
CA THR A 493 -31.94 -27.58 18.65
C THR A 493 -31.30 -27.72 20.01
N THR A 494 -32.11 -27.62 21.07
CA THR A 494 -31.65 -27.83 22.43
C THR A 494 -31.48 -29.33 22.68
N ASP A 495 -30.25 -29.73 23.00
CA ASP A 495 -29.88 -31.13 23.24
C ASP A 495 -29.13 -31.20 24.57
N GLY A 496 -29.83 -30.75 25.63
CA GLY A 496 -29.29 -30.52 26.96
C GLY A 496 -29.89 -29.25 27.56
N GLY A 497 -30.89 -29.42 28.41
CA GLY A 497 -31.60 -28.33 29.10
C GLY A 497 -32.37 -27.38 28.17
N THR A 498 -32.62 -26.17 28.67
CA THR A 498 -33.49 -25.16 28.06
C THR A 498 -32.68 -23.90 27.76
N TRP A 499 -33.00 -23.24 26.65
CA TRP A 499 -32.29 -22.08 26.14
C TRP A 499 -33.27 -21.01 25.68
N GLN A 500 -32.87 -19.74 25.78
CA GLN A 500 -33.64 -18.62 25.28
C GLN A 500 -32.76 -17.51 24.73
N VAL A 501 -33.34 -16.72 23.84
CA VAL A 501 -32.81 -15.42 23.44
C VAL A 501 -33.18 -14.40 24.51
N PHE A 502 -32.17 -13.69 25.00
CA PHE A 502 -32.26 -12.70 26.07
C PHE A 502 -31.72 -11.38 25.54
N GLN A 503 -32.25 -10.24 26.00
CA GLN A 503 -31.71 -8.93 25.66
C GLN A 503 -31.33 -8.18 26.94
N PRO A 504 -30.04 -7.96 27.22
CA PRO A 504 -29.61 -7.05 28.27
C PRO A 504 -30.07 -5.62 28.00
N ALA A 505 -30.32 -4.86 29.05
CA ALA A 505 -30.59 -3.44 28.92
C ALA A 505 -29.43 -2.73 28.20
N GLY A 506 -29.74 -2.08 27.06
CA GLY A 506 -28.77 -1.32 26.27
C GLY A 506 -27.80 -2.16 25.44
N ASN A 507 -28.06 -3.46 25.21
CA ASN A 507 -27.18 -4.33 24.43
C ASN A 507 -27.94 -5.14 23.34
N THR A 508 -27.18 -5.79 22.45
CA THR A 508 -27.68 -6.78 21.48
C THR A 508 -28.29 -7.99 22.16
N LYS A 509 -29.17 -8.69 21.46
CA LYS A 509 -29.71 -9.98 21.91
C LYS A 509 -28.58 -11.00 21.99
N GLU A 510 -28.71 -11.90 22.93
CA GLU A 510 -27.76 -12.97 23.14
C GLU A 510 -28.49 -14.26 23.49
N TYR A 511 -27.84 -15.38 23.28
CA TYR A 511 -28.39 -16.69 23.52
C TYR A 511 -27.84 -17.29 24.81
N ARG A 512 -28.73 -17.75 25.69
CA ARG A 512 -28.39 -18.20 27.05
C ARG A 512 -29.14 -19.46 27.43
N LYS A 513 -28.50 -20.30 28.25
CA LYS A 513 -29.20 -21.36 28.96
C LYS A 513 -30.12 -20.77 30.05
N THR A 514 -31.24 -21.43 30.32
CA THR A 514 -32.17 -21.06 31.40
C THR A 514 -32.23 -22.08 32.53
N SER A 515 -31.79 -23.32 32.30
CA SER A 515 -31.71 -24.35 33.34
C SER A 515 -30.33 -24.40 34.02
N THR A 516 -30.31 -24.97 35.23
CA THR A 516 -29.14 -25.06 36.12
C THR A 516 -28.11 -26.11 35.69
N GLY A 517 -28.47 -27.00 34.76
CA GLY A 517 -27.62 -28.09 34.29
C GLY A 517 -26.49 -27.67 33.34
N ASP A 518 -25.80 -28.71 32.86
CA ASP A 518 -24.87 -28.65 31.75
C ASP A 518 -25.67 -28.79 30.44
N ASN A 519 -25.73 -27.68 29.71
CA ASN A 519 -26.67 -27.51 28.63
C ASN A 519 -25.93 -27.33 27.32
N THR A 520 -26.48 -27.90 26.26
CA THR A 520 -25.95 -27.80 24.89
C THR A 520 -27.06 -27.40 23.94
N SER A 521 -26.72 -26.58 22.95
CA SER A 521 -27.61 -26.25 21.83
C SER A 521 -26.82 -26.34 20.53
N ILE A 522 -27.40 -26.99 19.52
CA ILE A 522 -26.73 -27.41 18.29
C ILE A 522 -27.42 -26.76 17.09
N ALA A 523 -26.65 -26.29 16.12
CA ALA A 523 -27.16 -25.70 14.88
C ALA A 523 -26.26 -26.00 13.67
N GLY A 524 -26.76 -25.67 12.49
CA GLY A 524 -26.03 -25.81 11.24
C GLY A 524 -26.05 -27.21 10.62
N SER A 525 -25.17 -27.41 9.65
CA SER A 525 -25.05 -28.60 8.80
C SER A 525 -23.75 -29.34 9.06
N ASN A 526 -23.58 -30.53 8.46
CA ASN A 526 -22.32 -31.26 8.55
C ASN A 526 -21.26 -30.65 7.62
N TRP A 527 -20.18 -30.13 8.21
CA TRP A 527 -19.03 -29.58 7.50
C TRP A 527 -17.72 -30.24 7.94
N SER A 528 -16.75 -30.38 7.04
CA SER A 528 -15.49 -31.07 7.32
C SER A 528 -14.40 -30.12 7.84
N ASN A 529 -13.93 -29.23 6.96
CA ASN A 529 -12.92 -28.22 7.27
C ASN A 529 -13.60 -26.86 7.38
N TYR A 530 -13.65 -26.32 8.60
CA TYR A 530 -14.28 -25.04 8.88
C TYR A 530 -13.81 -24.48 10.22
N SER A 531 -13.98 -23.19 10.39
CA SER A 531 -13.86 -22.53 11.69
C SER A 531 -15.23 -22.09 12.19
N VAL A 532 -15.45 -22.24 13.50
CA VAL A 532 -16.58 -21.65 14.22
C VAL A 532 -16.05 -20.55 15.13
N GLN A 533 -16.65 -19.38 15.05
CA GLN A 533 -16.33 -18.25 15.91
C GLN A 533 -17.61 -17.65 16.50
N GLY A 534 -17.48 -16.98 17.62
CA GLY A 534 -18.60 -16.35 18.31
C GLY A 534 -18.15 -15.55 19.51
N TYR A 535 -18.92 -14.53 19.87
CA TYR A 535 -18.72 -13.83 21.12
C TYR A 535 -19.23 -14.69 22.27
N ILE A 536 -18.37 -14.88 23.27
CA ILE A 536 -18.71 -15.55 24.51
C ILE A 536 -18.50 -14.59 25.68
N LYS A 537 -19.50 -14.55 26.57
CA LYS A 537 -19.45 -13.86 27.85
C LYS A 537 -19.75 -14.85 28.97
N LEU A 538 -18.91 -14.86 29.99
CA LEU A 538 -19.18 -15.59 31.24
C LEU A 538 -19.84 -14.62 32.21
N ASN A 539 -21.09 -14.91 32.63
CA ASN A 539 -21.85 -14.03 33.53
C ASN A 539 -21.22 -13.98 34.92
N ASP A 540 -20.62 -15.08 35.35
CA ASP A 540 -19.78 -15.16 36.54
C ASP A 540 -18.64 -16.14 36.25
N ILE A 541 -17.47 -15.84 36.79
CA ILE A 541 -16.25 -16.65 36.66
C ILE A 541 -16.00 -17.51 37.91
N THR A 542 -16.93 -17.57 38.87
CA THR A 542 -16.76 -18.30 40.13
C THR A 542 -16.94 -19.81 39.97
N ASN A 543 -18.00 -20.26 39.30
CA ASN A 543 -18.26 -21.68 39.07
C ASN A 543 -19.03 -21.94 37.76
N GLY A 544 -18.35 -22.42 36.73
CA GLY A 544 -18.99 -22.74 35.45
C GLY A 544 -18.07 -22.50 34.26
N GLY A 545 -18.67 -22.52 33.07
CA GLY A 545 -17.98 -22.18 31.84
C GLY A 545 -18.90 -22.14 30.64
N ALA A 546 -18.31 -21.78 29.50
CA ALA A 546 -18.95 -21.64 28.22
C ALA A 546 -18.02 -22.12 27.11
N SER A 547 -18.59 -22.65 26.04
CA SER A 547 -17.81 -23.23 24.93
C SER A 547 -18.48 -23.07 23.58
N LEU A 548 -17.66 -22.86 22.54
CA LEU A 548 -18.05 -23.11 21.15
C LEU A 548 -17.76 -24.57 20.83
N LEU A 549 -18.72 -25.24 20.20
CA LEU A 549 -18.61 -26.63 19.78
C LEU A 549 -18.38 -26.73 18.27
N GLY A 550 -17.56 -27.71 17.89
CA GLY A 550 -17.21 -28.01 16.51
C GLY A 550 -17.19 -29.51 16.24
N ARG A 551 -17.47 -29.88 14.99
CA ARG A 551 -17.70 -31.24 14.49
C ARG A 551 -18.65 -32.04 15.39
N VAL A 552 -19.77 -31.41 15.76
CA VAL A 552 -20.78 -32.00 16.63
C VAL A 552 -21.54 -33.11 15.90
N GLN A 553 -21.54 -34.32 16.48
CA GLN A 553 -22.38 -35.43 16.02
C GLN A 553 -23.71 -35.47 16.78
N ASP A 554 -23.65 -35.30 18.11
CA ASP A 554 -24.76 -35.26 19.07
C ASP A 554 -24.30 -34.56 20.38
N ASN A 555 -25.15 -34.51 21.42
CA ASN A 555 -24.84 -33.90 22.73
C ASN A 555 -23.65 -34.47 23.52
N SER A 556 -23.02 -35.54 23.05
CA SER A 556 -21.91 -36.20 23.75
C SER A 556 -20.70 -36.50 22.87
N HIS A 557 -20.73 -36.12 21.59
CA HIS A 557 -19.65 -36.37 20.62
C HIS A 557 -19.30 -35.10 19.84
N TYR A 558 -18.25 -34.39 20.28
CA TYR A 558 -17.79 -33.13 19.65
C TYR A 558 -16.39 -32.71 20.12
N TYR A 559 -15.80 -31.74 19.40
CA TYR A 559 -14.74 -30.89 19.92
C TYR A 559 -15.32 -29.61 20.52
N GLN A 560 -14.65 -29.04 21.51
CA GLN A 560 -15.03 -27.75 22.08
C GLN A 560 -13.83 -26.86 22.36
N LEU A 561 -14.00 -25.56 22.13
CA LEU A 561 -13.12 -24.51 22.66
C LEU A 561 -13.81 -23.88 23.86
N GLU A 562 -13.19 -24.02 25.02
CA GLU A 562 -13.77 -23.76 26.33
C GLU A 562 -13.03 -22.64 27.07
N LEU A 563 -13.77 -21.77 27.77
CA LEU A 563 -13.24 -20.85 28.78
C LEU A 563 -13.78 -21.26 30.17
N LYS A 564 -12.88 -21.57 31.11
CA LYS A 564 -13.23 -21.86 32.51
C LYS A 564 -12.04 -21.65 33.46
N LYS A 565 -12.28 -21.77 34.77
CA LYS A 565 -11.22 -21.87 35.77
C LYS A 565 -10.80 -23.33 35.94
N ASP A 566 -9.53 -23.55 36.20
CA ASP A 566 -9.06 -24.86 36.68
C ASP A 566 -9.29 -25.02 38.20
N SER A 567 -8.92 -26.17 38.75
CA SER A 567 -9.07 -26.48 40.18
C SER A 567 -8.25 -25.58 41.10
N SER A 568 -7.25 -24.87 40.58
CA SER A 568 -6.46 -23.87 41.32
C SER A 568 -7.06 -22.47 41.25
N GLY A 569 -8.17 -22.29 40.51
CA GLY A 569 -8.82 -21.02 40.26
C GLY A 569 -8.20 -20.22 39.11
N MET A 570 -7.24 -20.78 38.37
CA MET A 570 -6.59 -20.10 37.26
C MET A 570 -7.48 -20.10 36.02
N ARG A 571 -7.61 -18.92 35.41
CA ARG A 571 -8.40 -18.70 34.18
C ARG A 571 -7.65 -19.24 32.98
N LYS A 572 -8.28 -20.16 32.24
CA LYS A 572 -7.66 -20.87 31.14
C LYS A 572 -8.62 -21.08 29.99
N TRP A 573 -8.04 -21.38 28.84
CA TRP A 573 -8.75 -21.93 27.68
C TRP A 573 -8.37 -23.39 27.48
N TRP A 574 -9.28 -24.17 26.90
CA TRP A 574 -9.03 -25.56 26.51
C TRP A 574 -9.63 -25.90 25.15
N ILE A 575 -8.96 -26.79 24.43
CA ILE A 575 -9.58 -27.64 23.41
C ILE A 575 -9.82 -29.00 24.04
N TRP A 576 -11.08 -29.42 24.13
CA TRP A 576 -11.47 -30.76 24.59
C TRP A 576 -12.14 -31.55 23.48
N LYS A 577 -12.01 -32.87 23.56
CA LYS A 577 -12.87 -33.84 22.88
C LYS A 577 -13.80 -34.49 23.89
N ASN A 578 -15.10 -34.46 23.64
CA ASN A 578 -16.08 -35.31 24.31
C ASN A 578 -16.43 -36.47 23.39
N ASN A 579 -16.30 -37.71 23.88
CA ASN A 579 -16.62 -38.92 23.13
C ASN A 579 -17.49 -39.83 23.99
N GLY A 580 -18.81 -39.64 23.94
CA GLY A 580 -19.78 -40.41 24.72
C GLY A 580 -19.69 -40.15 26.22
N GLY A 581 -19.31 -38.93 26.62
CA GLY A 581 -19.05 -38.56 28.02
C GLY A 581 -17.61 -38.79 28.48
N SER A 582 -16.75 -39.38 27.65
CA SER A 582 -15.31 -39.48 27.90
C SER A 582 -14.59 -38.22 27.42
N TRP A 583 -13.93 -37.52 28.34
CA TRP A 583 -13.28 -36.23 28.08
C TRP A 583 -11.77 -36.38 27.88
N THR A 584 -11.26 -35.90 26.74
CA THR A 584 -9.82 -35.89 26.42
C THR A 584 -9.34 -34.46 26.19
N GLN A 585 -8.28 -34.04 26.91
CA GLN A 585 -7.66 -32.74 26.71
C GLN A 585 -6.77 -32.78 25.47
N ILE A 586 -7.00 -31.88 24.52
CA ILE A 586 -6.17 -31.75 23.31
C ILE A 586 -5.14 -30.63 23.48
N ALA A 587 -5.58 -29.46 23.94
CA ALA A 587 -4.71 -28.31 24.19
C ALA A 587 -5.28 -27.47 25.34
N SER A 588 -4.41 -26.72 26.02
CA SER A 588 -4.84 -25.73 27.02
C SER A 588 -3.78 -24.66 27.23
N GLY A 589 -4.19 -23.52 27.76
CA GLY A 589 -3.26 -22.46 28.14
C GLY A 589 -3.92 -21.41 29.05
N TYR A 590 -3.11 -20.51 29.58
CA TYR A 590 -3.61 -19.38 30.36
C TYR A 590 -4.26 -18.35 29.45
N TYR A 591 -5.40 -17.79 29.88
CA TYR A 591 -5.94 -16.57 29.29
C TYR A 591 -6.74 -15.77 30.32
N PRO A 592 -6.41 -14.49 30.58
CA PRO A 592 -6.98 -13.71 31.68
C PRO A 592 -8.35 -13.10 31.33
N TYR A 593 -9.36 -13.91 31.03
CA TYR A 593 -10.70 -13.40 30.74
C TYR A 593 -11.42 -12.84 31.99
N GLU A 594 -12.31 -11.86 31.82
CA GLU A 594 -13.06 -11.20 32.90
C GLU A 594 -14.53 -11.63 32.89
N ALA A 595 -15.21 -11.51 34.05
CA ALA A 595 -16.66 -11.68 34.12
C ALA A 595 -17.36 -10.56 33.33
N ASP A 596 -18.54 -10.86 32.79
CA ASP A 596 -19.39 -9.93 32.06
C ASP A 596 -18.75 -9.22 30.85
N LYS A 597 -17.61 -9.73 30.36
CA LYS A 597 -16.91 -9.23 29.18
C LYS A 597 -17.02 -10.21 28.02
N TYR A 598 -17.33 -9.70 26.84
CA TYR A 598 -17.36 -10.50 25.62
C TYR A 598 -15.96 -10.73 25.08
N TYR A 599 -15.71 -11.96 24.66
CA TYR A 599 -14.52 -12.36 23.94
C TYR A 599 -14.93 -13.05 22.65
N LEU A 600 -14.43 -12.55 21.52
CA LEU A 600 -14.60 -13.25 20.25
C LEU A 600 -13.58 -14.38 20.18
N ILE A 601 -14.04 -15.62 20.33
CA ILE A 601 -13.16 -16.79 20.23
C ILE A 601 -13.45 -17.55 18.95
N LYS A 602 -12.45 -18.29 18.46
CA LYS A 602 -12.52 -19.09 17.24
C LYS A 602 -11.89 -20.46 17.46
N LEU A 603 -12.62 -21.51 17.11
CA LEU A 603 -12.13 -22.87 16.97
C LEU A 603 -12.02 -23.19 15.47
N ASP A 604 -10.79 -23.34 15.01
CA ASP A 604 -10.46 -23.67 13.62
C ASP A 604 -10.15 -25.17 13.49
N MET A 605 -10.86 -25.86 12.60
CA MET A 605 -10.77 -27.31 12.39
C MET A 605 -10.39 -27.60 10.95
N ASN A 606 -9.14 -27.99 10.71
CA ASN A 606 -8.63 -28.27 9.37
C ASN A 606 -7.88 -29.62 9.35
N GLY A 607 -8.46 -30.61 8.68
CA GLY A 607 -7.97 -31.98 8.77
C GLY A 607 -8.03 -32.49 10.21
N SER A 608 -6.90 -32.94 10.76
CA SER A 608 -6.76 -33.30 12.18
C SER A 608 -6.33 -32.14 13.08
N ASN A 609 -6.01 -30.97 12.53
CA ASN A 609 -5.56 -29.82 13.31
C ASN A 609 -6.74 -29.07 13.93
N LEU A 610 -6.59 -28.74 15.21
CA LEU A 610 -7.56 -27.98 16.00
C LEU A 610 -6.84 -26.77 16.60
N THR A 611 -7.22 -25.55 16.20
CA THR A 611 -6.57 -24.32 16.64
C THR A 611 -7.54 -23.43 17.40
N ALA A 612 -7.12 -22.96 18.58
CA ALA A 612 -7.83 -21.97 19.36
C ALA A 612 -7.27 -20.58 19.07
N SER A 613 -8.15 -19.62 18.82
CA SER A 613 -7.78 -18.22 18.66
C SER A 613 -8.77 -17.29 19.37
N ILE A 614 -8.33 -16.08 19.66
CA ILE A 614 -9.14 -15.03 20.26
C ILE A 614 -8.90 -13.70 19.56
N SER A 615 -9.92 -12.85 19.49
CA SER A 615 -9.83 -11.50 18.98
C SER A 615 -10.29 -10.50 20.03
N THR A 616 -9.51 -9.44 20.20
CA THR A 616 -9.81 -8.30 21.09
C THR A 616 -10.18 -7.04 20.31
N ASN A 617 -10.26 -7.13 18.97
CA ASN A 617 -10.56 -6.02 18.06
C ASN A 617 -11.69 -6.39 17.09
N PHE A 618 -12.76 -6.98 17.62
CA PHE A 618 -13.98 -7.30 16.88
C PHE A 618 -13.77 -8.15 15.60
N GLY A 619 -12.77 -9.03 15.62
CA GLY A 619 -12.49 -9.96 14.53
C GLY A 619 -11.59 -9.42 13.44
N SER A 620 -11.08 -8.18 13.55
CA SER A 620 -10.11 -7.64 12.58
C SER A 620 -8.80 -8.43 12.58
N THR A 621 -8.36 -8.91 13.74
CA THR A 621 -7.24 -9.86 13.87
C THR A 621 -7.53 -10.92 14.91
N PHE A 622 -7.06 -12.15 14.69
CA PHE A 622 -7.08 -13.22 15.68
C PHE A 622 -5.67 -13.51 16.18
N THR A 623 -5.51 -13.58 17.50
CA THR A 623 -4.30 -14.11 18.14
C THR A 623 -4.50 -15.60 18.40
N THR A 624 -3.60 -16.43 17.89
CA THR A 624 -3.60 -17.87 18.20
C THR A 624 -3.22 -18.09 19.65
N LEU A 625 -4.10 -18.77 20.39
CA LEU A 625 -3.87 -19.16 21.78
C LEU A 625 -3.05 -20.45 21.86
N GLY A 626 -3.33 -21.41 20.97
CA GLY A 626 -2.61 -22.66 20.84
C GLY A 626 -3.37 -23.64 19.94
N TYR A 627 -2.80 -24.83 19.75
CA TYR A 627 -3.35 -25.85 18.86
C TYR A 627 -3.06 -27.26 19.38
N GLY A 628 -3.77 -28.24 18.83
CA GLY A 628 -3.48 -29.66 19.01
C GLY A 628 -4.02 -30.46 17.82
N GLN A 629 -3.89 -31.79 17.89
CA GLN A 629 -4.30 -32.68 16.81
C GLN A 629 -5.18 -33.80 17.33
N ASP A 630 -6.30 -34.05 16.66
CA ASP A 630 -7.15 -35.22 16.88
C ASP A 630 -7.96 -35.52 15.61
N SER A 631 -8.16 -36.80 15.29
CA SER A 631 -8.82 -37.25 14.06
C SER A 631 -10.12 -38.00 14.31
N GLN A 632 -10.65 -38.03 15.54
CA GLN A 632 -11.85 -38.78 15.89
C GLN A 632 -13.07 -38.31 15.08
N TYR A 633 -13.29 -37.01 15.01
CA TYR A 633 -14.36 -36.41 14.21
C TYR A 633 -13.74 -35.64 13.04
N SER A 634 -14.13 -36.00 11.82
CA SER A 634 -13.64 -35.38 10.58
C SER A 634 -14.63 -34.38 9.97
N SER A 635 -15.89 -34.42 10.37
CA SER A 635 -16.93 -33.46 10.00
C SER A 635 -18.02 -33.40 11.07
N GLY A 636 -18.89 -32.38 11.04
CA GLY A 636 -20.07 -32.29 11.91
C GLY A 636 -20.65 -30.88 11.98
N LYS A 637 -21.66 -30.71 12.84
CA LYS A 637 -22.36 -29.44 13.09
C LYS A 637 -21.60 -28.52 14.05
N ILE A 638 -22.17 -27.35 14.34
CA ILE A 638 -21.71 -26.47 15.42
C ILE A 638 -22.67 -26.50 16.60
N GLY A 639 -22.22 -25.95 17.72
CA GLY A 639 -23.08 -25.75 18.87
C GLY A 639 -22.46 -24.82 19.90
N VAL A 640 -23.22 -24.60 20.97
CA VAL A 640 -22.78 -23.87 22.16
C VAL A 640 -23.08 -24.72 23.39
N ARG A 641 -22.19 -24.67 24.37
CA ARG A 641 -22.36 -25.37 25.65
C ARG A 641 -22.12 -24.44 26.82
N SER A 642 -22.93 -24.55 27.86
CA SER A 642 -22.76 -23.78 29.08
C SER A 642 -23.24 -24.55 30.32
N TRP A 643 -22.53 -24.41 31.43
CA TRP A 643 -22.85 -25.03 32.71
C TRP A 643 -22.52 -24.10 33.89
N GLY A 644 -22.93 -24.50 35.10
CA GLY A 644 -22.73 -23.69 36.31
C GLY A 644 -23.50 -22.36 36.23
N THR A 645 -22.84 -21.27 36.60
CA THR A 645 -23.36 -19.88 36.58
C THR A 645 -23.74 -19.39 35.19
N GLY A 646 -23.32 -20.11 34.14
CA GLY A 646 -23.76 -19.88 32.78
C GLY A 646 -22.95 -18.83 32.03
N GLY A 647 -23.06 -18.90 30.71
CA GLY A 647 -22.51 -17.92 29.77
C GLY A 647 -23.53 -17.57 28.70
N ALA A 648 -23.20 -16.53 27.95
CA ALA A 648 -23.99 -16.03 26.86
C ALA A 648 -23.19 -16.01 25.57
N PHE A 649 -23.91 -16.18 24.47
CA PHE A 649 -23.37 -16.33 23.13
C PHE A 649 -23.99 -15.29 22.20
N ASP A 650 -23.17 -14.71 21.34
CA ASP A 650 -23.62 -13.74 20.34
C ASP A 650 -22.78 -13.87 19.05
N ALA A 651 -23.37 -13.49 17.91
CA ALA A 651 -22.80 -13.49 16.56
C ALA A 651 -21.99 -14.77 16.22
N ILE A 652 -22.65 -15.93 16.32
CA ILE A 652 -22.04 -17.21 15.95
C ILE A 652 -21.89 -17.26 14.44
N ARG A 653 -20.65 -17.43 13.96
CA ARG A 653 -20.32 -17.50 12.54
C ARG A 653 -19.51 -18.76 12.23
N VAL A 654 -19.84 -19.39 11.12
CA VAL A 654 -19.10 -20.53 10.56
C VAL A 654 -18.54 -20.15 9.20
N ILE A 655 -17.25 -20.41 9.02
CA ILE A 655 -16.51 -20.09 7.80
C ILE A 655 -15.84 -21.37 7.32
N ALA A 656 -16.01 -21.74 6.04
CA ALA A 656 -15.29 -22.86 5.45
C ALA A 656 -13.77 -22.64 5.58
N ASN A 657 -13.01 -23.72 5.69
CA ASN A 657 -11.57 -23.65 5.53
C ASN A 657 -11.24 -24.31 4.19
N ASN A 658 -10.62 -23.57 3.27
CA ASN A 658 -10.18 -24.10 1.99
C ASN A 658 -8.93 -24.97 2.16
#